data_AF-A0A813ZYN8-F1
#
_entry.id   AF-A0A813ZYN8-F1
#
_cell.length_a   1.000
_cell.length_b   1.000
_cell.length_c   1.000
_cell.angle_alpha   90.00
_cell.angle_beta   90.00
_cell.angle_gamma   90.00
#
_symmetry.space_group_name_H-M   'P 1'
#
loop_
_entity.id
_entity.type
_entity.pdbx_description
1 polymer ?
#
loop_
_entity_poly.entity_id
_entity_poly.type
_entity_poly.pdbx_seq_one_letter_code
_entity_poly.pdbx_strand_id
1 'polypeptide(L)'
;MDDNIQRRSIHNNNQTTNQFGPSVGALVWNAGKQQAQKAINLYANLDYLRPYFDVEPKEVFNRLIQSLIPKLPSREENVKPELYGPSMITFTLAAILIYQMKLSNHSVGYALFSHCVVLLFATFIHTKHDHMLFYFLWAVIGGMAASKMASVVMARTLNQRYQLALAGFVAAMHMIFLLYLHFAYHELAENVAHALQDIDSTPMSVVESLAQRSQLAVPSGSSKLHRLANTMRLYCLSDDPNLPCFILTVKGRSILLDYPLPNDHLLDYLPSPCPGCLNPFSSLPKYSIHVSTSSPSSPNHHEEDILIDELRQLNNRLYLYSPIEYYTLDSAQYDFSLIDIVLISNHETFLSLPYLYKKYETFHAQIYCTEPTYRFGQQLMNEFVQYQNTAIKTNSQWKLNLNLFDEIEKQTTATNQKLKLFSYAQQLMPVYTHDDIEKCLNNITIVHFNEQVNLYSSIRACAVSSGYALGSCNWLLEINVNHNQTSKIETSTGGSSIIRFGYSSSSTTLATHPTKMIYDHFKSCDYLLVTNLSRTPTYEPWTIVNEFTTKVETVLRDNGSVLIPCHSTGIIYDIFEFLTKYFEKVNLLNVQMYFISPISQACLSISNAMSEWVTETRQTSAFSGTQPFLHNDLTRSKLLINITSHLLDDNENLINFEQPCVVFAGDISLRFGPIVQLIEKLKVSSSNAIIFIDTEYSYIESLKPYQPMNMKCFYLPIDTRLNFNQMNTLLNQQFKPKHLIISQQYIQSIRYDHGQIISYEKYDNLKLVVEKKLNINGQLNIDLKPKLLPQPSNNKIAIVSVNGHLDMKDHVYNIEQTNSDTDENKKDMITYGRVNIEKLLISLKKSGLFGLEVKKIRDHHRTVYNEEENGDDDVSHQGEDIQQQKSVMIKYNNLAKIIVTYDRTQVYCNDQLIETKIKEAILENVGTL
;
A
#
# COMPACT_ATOMS: atom_id res chain seq x y z
N MET A 1 42.10 39.37 -43.20
CA MET A 1 41.93 40.68 -42.56
C MET A 1 40.91 40.53 -41.46
N ASP A 2 41.24 40.55 -40.20
CA ASP A 2 42.52 40.45 -39.52
C ASP A 2 42.17 40.04 -38.10
N ASP A 3 43.16 39.43 -37.47
CA ASP A 3 43.32 39.29 -36.04
C ASP A 3 42.78 40.48 -35.25
N ASN A 4 42.12 40.16 -34.14
CA ASN A 4 42.19 40.81 -32.82
C ASN A 4 40.81 40.84 -32.18
N ILE A 5 40.54 39.85 -31.31
CA ILE A 5 40.01 40.00 -29.94
C ILE A 5 40.23 38.63 -29.26
N GLN A 6 41.50 38.24 -29.14
CA GLN A 6 41.98 37.21 -28.22
C GLN A 6 43.21 37.81 -27.53
N ARG A 7 42.99 38.59 -26.46
CA ARG A 7 43.98 38.99 -25.45
C ARG A 7 43.34 39.94 -24.45
N ARG A 8 42.68 39.39 -23.42
CA ARG A 8 42.56 39.99 -22.09
C ARG A 8 41.95 39.00 -21.11
N SER A 9 42.82 38.14 -20.56
CA SER A 9 42.75 37.62 -19.18
C SER A 9 43.79 36.51 -18.97
N ILE A 10 45.07 36.86 -19.12
CA ILE A 10 46.16 36.13 -18.47
C ILE A 10 46.81 37.11 -17.51
N HIS A 11 46.29 37.18 -16.29
CA HIS A 11 47.07 37.49 -15.09
C HIS A 11 46.24 37.18 -13.84
N ASN A 12 46.89 36.52 -12.89
CA ASN A 12 46.44 36.15 -11.54
C ASN A 12 45.77 34.77 -11.39
N ASN A 13 46.49 33.71 -11.78
CA ASN A 13 46.53 32.47 -11.01
C ASN A 13 47.85 32.42 -10.27
N ASN A 14 47.84 32.73 -8.98
CA ASN A 14 48.83 32.28 -7.97
C ASN A 14 48.45 32.87 -6.61
N GLN A 15 47.48 32.23 -5.93
CA GLN A 15 47.39 32.13 -4.47
C GLN A 15 46.12 31.34 -4.12
N THR A 16 46.29 30.25 -3.35
CA THR A 16 45.31 29.38 -2.64
C THR A 16 45.39 27.88 -2.94
N THR A 17 46.57 27.36 -3.26
CA THR A 17 46.94 26.00 -2.86
C THR A 17 47.53 26.05 -1.45
N ASN A 18 46.77 25.70 -0.40
CA ASN A 18 47.29 25.15 0.89
C ASN A 18 46.27 24.96 2.06
N GLN A 19 44.97 24.70 1.85
CA GLN A 19 44.06 24.43 3.00
C GLN A 19 43.00 23.33 2.80
N PHE A 20 43.22 22.31 1.97
CA PHE A 20 42.22 21.23 1.74
C PHE A 20 42.63 19.82 2.21
N GLY A 21 43.77 19.67 2.88
CA GLY A 21 44.19 18.40 3.50
C GLY A 21 43.61 18.09 4.89
N PRO A 22 43.48 19.07 5.82
CA PRO A 22 43.08 18.77 7.20
C PRO A 22 41.57 18.49 7.39
N SER A 23 40.73 19.00 6.50
CA SER A 23 39.26 19.00 6.65
C SER A 23 38.60 17.69 6.22
N VAL A 24 39.14 16.99 5.22
CA VAL A 24 38.64 15.67 4.80
C VAL A 24 39.06 14.58 5.79
N GLY A 25 40.29 14.64 6.31
CA GLY A 25 40.77 13.73 7.35
C GLY A 25 39.97 13.83 8.66
N ALA A 26 39.60 15.04 9.08
CA ALA A 26 38.76 15.25 10.26
C ALA A 26 37.33 14.70 10.09
N LEU A 27 36.79 14.75 8.87
CA LEU A 27 35.44 14.28 8.55
C LEU A 27 35.38 12.74 8.51
N VAL A 28 36.39 12.09 7.94
CA VAL A 28 36.56 10.63 7.95
C VAL A 28 36.86 10.12 9.36
N TRP A 29 37.67 10.84 10.13
CA TRP A 29 37.97 10.50 11.53
C TRP A 29 36.74 10.60 12.44
N ASN A 30 35.88 11.62 12.25
CA ASN A 30 34.65 11.77 13.02
C ASN A 30 33.58 10.73 12.64
N ALA A 31 33.48 10.37 11.36
CA ALA A 31 32.62 9.28 10.90
C ALA A 31 33.08 7.93 11.47
N GLY A 32 34.40 7.65 11.44
CA GLY A 32 34.98 6.46 12.05
C GLY A 32 34.77 6.40 13.57
N LYS A 33 34.88 7.54 14.27
CA LYS A 33 34.63 7.64 15.71
C LYS A 33 33.17 7.35 16.06
N GLN A 34 32.20 7.84 15.29
CA GLN A 34 30.78 7.55 15.51
C GLN A 34 30.42 6.07 15.24
N GLN A 35 31.03 5.46 14.23
CA GLN A 35 30.80 4.05 13.90
C GLN A 35 31.43 3.12 14.95
N ALA A 36 32.62 3.47 15.45
CA ALA A 36 33.24 2.81 16.59
C ALA A 36 32.41 2.97 17.88
N GLN A 37 31.83 4.15 18.15
CA GLN A 37 30.98 4.37 19.32
C GLN A 37 29.70 3.53 19.27
N LYS A 38 29.10 3.35 18.08
CA LYS A 38 27.95 2.46 17.87
C LYS A 38 28.31 0.99 18.04
N ALA A 39 29.46 0.56 17.53
CA ALA A 39 29.96 -0.81 17.72
C ALA A 39 30.27 -1.08 19.19
N ILE A 40 30.90 -0.15 19.90
CA ILE A 40 31.20 -0.26 21.33
C ILE A 40 29.91 -0.29 22.16
N ASN A 41 28.89 0.52 21.83
CA ASN A 41 27.60 0.48 22.52
C ASN A 41 26.79 -0.80 22.25
N LEU A 42 26.97 -1.45 21.09
CA LEU A 42 26.41 -2.77 20.80
C LEU A 42 27.15 -3.89 21.56
N TYR A 43 28.48 -3.77 21.71
CA TYR A 43 29.30 -4.70 22.50
C TYR A 43 29.14 -4.50 24.02
N ALA A 44 28.79 -3.31 24.48
CA ALA A 44 28.58 -2.99 25.89
C ALA A 44 27.32 -3.63 26.50
N ASN A 45 26.45 -4.27 25.70
CA ASN A 45 25.32 -5.06 26.18
C ASN A 45 25.64 -6.54 26.46
N LEU A 46 26.93 -6.94 26.47
CA LEU A 46 27.39 -8.31 26.76
C LEU A 46 27.64 -8.61 28.25
N ASP A 47 27.13 -7.81 29.19
CA ASP A 47 27.23 -8.14 30.62
C ASP A 47 26.33 -9.33 31.04
N TYR A 48 25.58 -9.94 30.12
CA TYR A 48 24.78 -11.14 30.37
C TYR A 48 25.56 -12.47 30.21
N LEU A 49 26.71 -12.49 29.51
CA LEU A 49 27.46 -13.72 29.20
C LEU A 49 28.79 -13.86 29.96
N ARG A 50 29.10 -12.88 30.82
CA ARG A 50 30.33 -12.83 31.61
C ARG A 50 30.63 -14.05 32.49
N PRO A 51 29.66 -14.84 33.01
CA PRO A 51 29.98 -16.01 33.83
C PRO A 51 30.54 -17.23 33.08
N TYR A 52 30.56 -17.23 31.74
CA TYR A 52 30.81 -18.44 30.94
C TYR A 52 32.14 -18.43 30.14
N PHE A 53 32.98 -17.39 30.24
CA PHE A 53 34.23 -17.24 29.45
C PHE A 53 35.42 -16.63 30.22
N ASP A 54 35.63 -16.99 31.49
CA ASP A 54 36.84 -16.57 32.22
C ASP A 54 38.05 -17.44 31.82
N VAL A 55 38.82 -16.99 30.82
CA VAL A 55 40.20 -17.46 30.59
C VAL A 55 41.08 -16.25 30.27
N GLU A 56 42.17 -16.07 31.03
CA GLU A 56 43.03 -14.89 30.88
C GLU A 56 43.76 -14.86 29.52
N PRO A 57 43.90 -13.69 28.87
CA PRO A 57 44.54 -13.57 27.55
C PRO A 57 45.99 -14.09 27.48
N LYS A 58 46.73 -14.03 28.59
CA LYS A 58 48.09 -14.61 28.69
C LYS A 58 48.07 -16.12 28.54
N GLU A 59 47.01 -16.77 28.99
CA GLU A 59 46.84 -18.22 28.89
C GLU A 59 46.56 -18.63 27.45
N VAL A 60 45.78 -17.83 26.71
CA VAL A 60 45.51 -18.03 25.28
C VAL A 60 46.78 -17.87 24.45
N PHE A 61 47.60 -16.86 24.72
CA PHE A 61 48.88 -16.64 24.02
C PHE A 61 49.88 -17.77 24.26
N ASN A 62 50.00 -18.25 25.51
CA ASN A 62 50.86 -19.39 25.84
C ASN A 62 50.39 -20.70 25.20
N ARG A 63 49.08 -20.92 25.09
CA ARG A 63 48.50 -22.08 24.39
C ARG A 63 48.73 -22.01 22.87
N LEU A 64 48.72 -20.80 22.29
CA LEU A 64 49.05 -20.54 20.88
C LEU A 64 50.52 -20.84 20.56
N ILE A 65 51.46 -20.39 21.40
CA ILE A 65 52.88 -20.72 21.23
C ILE A 65 53.12 -22.22 21.40
N GLN A 66 52.48 -22.85 22.39
CA GLN A 66 52.62 -24.30 22.61
C GLN A 66 52.00 -25.14 21.48
N SER A 67 51.02 -24.61 20.73
CA SER A 67 50.41 -25.30 19.57
C SER A 67 51.35 -25.42 18.36
N LEU A 68 52.43 -24.63 18.32
CA LEU A 68 53.47 -24.70 17.30
C LEU A 68 54.56 -25.73 17.64
N ILE A 69 54.51 -26.35 18.82
CA ILE A 69 55.51 -27.30 19.32
C ILE A 69 54.84 -28.69 19.52
N PRO A 70 55.21 -29.72 18.75
CA PRO A 70 54.52 -31.01 18.79
C PRO A 70 54.81 -31.80 20.08
N LYS A 71 53.77 -32.27 20.77
CA LYS A 71 53.85 -33.24 21.88
C LYS A 71 53.03 -34.51 21.57
N LEU A 72 53.51 -35.68 21.99
CA LEU A 72 52.83 -36.97 21.83
C LEU A 72 51.76 -37.19 22.93
N PRO A 73 50.56 -37.72 22.61
CA PRO A 73 49.45 -37.85 23.56
C PRO A 73 49.41 -39.19 24.33
N SER A 74 48.89 -39.16 25.56
CA SER A 74 48.45 -40.31 26.37
C SER A 74 47.07 -40.02 27.01
N ARG A 75 46.42 -41.04 27.61
CA ARG A 75 44.99 -41.40 27.52
C ARG A 75 44.07 -40.90 28.68
N GLU A 76 42.83 -40.55 28.28
CA GLU A 76 41.48 -40.50 28.94
C GLU A 76 41.28 -39.99 30.39
N GLU A 77 40.30 -39.06 30.58
CA GLU A 77 39.21 -39.22 31.57
C GLU A 77 37.98 -38.33 31.29
N ASN A 78 36.85 -38.68 31.95
CA ASN A 78 35.46 -38.55 31.52
C ASN A 78 34.70 -37.26 31.88
N VAL A 79 33.59 -37.07 31.13
CA VAL A 79 32.75 -35.88 30.94
C VAL A 79 31.53 -35.83 31.89
N LYS A 80 30.99 -34.62 32.17
CA LYS A 80 29.54 -34.38 32.39
C LYS A 80 29.09 -33.00 31.85
N PRO A 81 27.79 -32.80 31.61
CA PRO A 81 27.23 -32.22 30.38
C PRO A 81 26.73 -30.78 30.53
N GLU A 82 26.57 -30.04 29.41
CA GLU A 82 25.36 -29.26 29.06
C GLU A 82 25.53 -28.40 27.80
N LEU A 83 24.38 -28.12 27.14
CA LEU A 83 24.09 -27.45 25.86
C LEU A 83 24.97 -27.74 24.64
N TYR A 84 25.98 -28.59 24.82
CA TYR A 84 26.78 -29.21 23.80
C TYR A 84 25.91 -29.96 22.79
N GLY A 85 24.82 -30.64 23.16
CA GLY A 85 24.07 -31.54 22.27
C GLY A 85 23.47 -30.93 20.99
N PRO A 86 22.57 -29.92 21.07
CA PRO A 86 21.94 -29.35 19.87
C PRO A 86 22.88 -28.42 19.10
N SER A 87 23.72 -27.64 19.79
CA SER A 87 24.83 -26.91 19.18
C SER A 87 25.83 -27.88 18.56
N MET A 88 26.01 -29.08 19.13
CA MET A 88 26.72 -30.20 18.53
C MET A 88 25.99 -30.78 17.37
N ILE A 89 24.68 -30.66 17.14
CA ILE A 89 24.06 -31.16 15.91
C ILE A 89 24.44 -30.26 14.73
N THR A 90 24.41 -28.94 14.94
CA THR A 90 24.85 -27.95 13.95
C THR A 90 26.37 -27.96 13.78
N PHE A 91 27.10 -28.02 14.89
CA PHE A 91 28.54 -28.27 14.89
C PHE A 91 28.90 -29.69 14.48
N THR A 92 28.02 -30.71 14.51
CA THR A 92 28.29 -32.06 13.94
C THR A 92 27.90 -32.13 12.50
N LEU A 93 27.06 -31.25 11.94
CA LEU A 93 26.89 -31.15 10.50
C LEU A 93 28.08 -30.41 9.87
N ALA A 94 28.46 -29.27 10.46
CA ALA A 94 29.73 -28.61 10.16
C ALA A 94 30.93 -29.52 10.48
N ALA A 95 30.86 -30.28 11.57
CA ALA A 95 31.85 -31.29 11.90
C ALA A 95 31.63 -32.61 11.20
N ILE A 96 30.61 -32.89 10.38
CA ILE A 96 30.52 -34.06 9.49
C ILE A 96 31.33 -33.75 8.23
N LEU A 97 31.25 -32.49 7.78
CA LEU A 97 32.10 -31.92 6.73
C LEU A 97 33.56 -31.81 7.20
N ILE A 98 33.79 -31.33 8.43
CA ILE A 98 35.13 -31.39 9.05
C ILE A 98 35.49 -32.84 9.46
N TYR A 99 34.54 -33.76 9.68
CA TYR A 99 34.78 -35.18 10.01
C TYR A 99 35.09 -36.01 8.78
N GLN A 100 34.68 -35.60 7.58
CA GLN A 100 35.31 -36.09 6.36
C GLN A 100 36.78 -35.62 6.29
N MET A 101 37.10 -34.42 6.79
CA MET A 101 38.49 -33.99 7.02
C MET A 101 39.16 -34.67 8.25
N LYS A 102 38.40 -35.35 9.13
CA LYS A 102 38.82 -36.00 10.39
C LYS A 102 38.65 -37.53 10.44
N LEU A 103 38.26 -38.21 9.36
CA LEU A 103 38.60 -39.64 9.15
C LEU A 103 40.08 -39.78 8.75
N SER A 104 40.65 -38.67 8.29
CA SER A 104 41.99 -38.17 8.54
C SER A 104 42.48 -38.18 9.98
N ASN A 105 42.95 -39.29 10.59
CA ASN A 105 43.60 -39.19 11.91
C ASN A 105 44.66 -38.06 11.88
N HIS A 106 44.71 -37.24 12.95
CA HIS A 106 45.64 -36.14 13.28
C HIS A 106 46.55 -35.52 12.18
N SER A 107 46.18 -34.38 11.58
CA SER A 107 47.12 -33.27 11.21
C SER A 107 46.56 -32.12 10.35
N VAL A 108 45.41 -32.28 9.69
CA VAL A 108 45.00 -31.39 8.58
C VAL A 108 44.21 -30.14 9.03
N GLY A 109 43.79 -30.07 10.30
CA GLY A 109 42.90 -29.03 10.82
C GLY A 109 43.42 -27.57 10.85
N TYR A 110 44.65 -27.29 10.40
CA TYR A 110 45.21 -25.93 10.34
C TYR A 110 45.32 -25.35 8.92
N ALA A 111 44.89 -26.09 7.90
CA ALA A 111 45.08 -25.69 6.51
C ALA A 111 44.11 -24.57 6.05
N LEU A 112 42.93 -24.48 6.65
CA LEU A 112 41.97 -23.39 6.37
C LEU A 112 42.43 -22.04 6.94
N PHE A 113 43.32 -22.04 7.94
CA PHE A 113 43.89 -20.81 8.48
C PHE A 113 44.79 -20.10 7.44
N SER A 114 45.52 -20.86 6.62
CA SER A 114 46.31 -20.25 5.52
C SER A 114 45.42 -19.56 4.50
N HIS A 115 44.21 -20.09 4.25
CA HIS A 115 43.25 -19.48 3.34
C HIS A 115 42.78 -18.13 3.86
N CYS A 116 42.41 -18.07 5.14
CA CYS A 116 41.98 -16.82 5.78
C CYS A 116 43.10 -15.78 5.78
N VAL A 117 44.35 -16.18 6.06
CA VAL A 117 45.50 -15.25 6.08
C VAL A 117 45.84 -14.74 4.68
N VAL A 118 45.92 -15.63 3.68
CA VAL A 118 46.25 -15.24 2.29
C VAL A 118 45.17 -14.33 1.71
N LEU A 119 43.88 -14.66 1.92
CA LEU A 119 42.78 -13.81 1.45
C LEU A 119 42.75 -12.47 2.18
N LEU A 120 42.95 -12.44 3.50
CA LEU A 120 42.97 -11.20 4.27
C LEU A 120 44.09 -10.25 3.81
N PHE A 121 45.33 -10.74 3.70
CA PHE A 121 46.42 -9.90 3.21
C PHE A 121 46.28 -9.50 1.74
N ALA A 122 45.71 -10.37 0.91
CA ALA A 122 45.37 -10.03 -0.46
C ALA A 122 44.32 -8.91 -0.52
N THR A 123 43.28 -8.94 0.33
CA THR A 123 42.25 -7.89 0.36
C THR A 123 42.75 -6.55 0.88
N PHE A 124 43.65 -6.53 1.86
CA PHE A 124 44.13 -5.27 2.46
C PHE A 124 45.16 -4.51 1.61
N ILE A 125 45.86 -5.20 0.69
CA ILE A 125 47.01 -4.65 -0.04
C ILE A 125 46.75 -4.56 -1.55
N HIS A 126 45.59 -5.01 -2.05
CA HIS A 126 45.26 -4.95 -3.49
C HIS A 126 45.03 -3.51 -3.96
N THR A 127 46.05 -2.91 -4.55
CA THR A 127 45.93 -1.67 -5.33
C THR A 127 45.70 -2.02 -6.80
N LYS A 128 44.45 -2.30 -7.16
CA LYS A 128 43.81 -2.44 -8.51
C LYS A 128 44.54 -3.14 -9.69
N HIS A 129 45.85 -3.37 -9.71
CA HIS A 129 46.56 -3.91 -10.87
C HIS A 129 47.72 -4.88 -10.57
N ASP A 130 47.97 -5.29 -9.32
CA ASP A 130 49.12 -6.16 -9.02
C ASP A 130 48.74 -7.46 -8.28
N HIS A 131 48.34 -8.49 -9.05
CA HIS A 131 48.06 -9.83 -8.52
C HIS A 131 49.34 -10.59 -8.09
N MET A 132 50.53 -10.02 -8.30
CA MET A 132 51.81 -10.66 -7.99
C MET A 132 51.98 -10.96 -6.50
N LEU A 133 51.50 -10.08 -5.62
CA LEU A 133 51.57 -10.27 -4.17
C LEU A 133 50.65 -11.40 -3.69
N PHE A 134 49.48 -11.57 -4.32
CA PHE A 134 48.60 -12.70 -4.05
C PHE A 134 49.27 -14.02 -4.46
N TYR A 135 49.83 -14.11 -5.67
CA TYR A 135 50.53 -15.32 -6.11
C TYR A 135 51.74 -15.64 -5.22
N PHE A 136 52.45 -14.62 -4.73
CA PHE A 136 53.53 -14.81 -3.77
C PHE A 136 53.04 -15.40 -2.44
N LEU A 137 52.01 -14.81 -1.81
CA LEU A 137 51.44 -15.32 -0.56
C LEU A 137 50.77 -16.68 -0.72
N TRP A 138 50.11 -16.91 -1.85
CA TRP A 138 49.53 -18.18 -2.25
C TRP A 138 50.62 -19.26 -2.33
N ALA A 139 51.71 -18.99 -3.05
CA ALA A 139 52.82 -19.95 -3.18
C ALA A 139 53.53 -20.21 -1.84
N VAL A 140 53.76 -19.18 -1.03
CA VAL A 140 54.53 -19.29 0.22
C VAL A 140 53.66 -19.85 1.35
N ILE A 141 52.59 -19.14 1.74
CA ILE A 141 51.78 -19.51 2.90
C ILE A 141 50.80 -20.64 2.56
N GLY A 142 50.17 -20.58 1.39
CA GLY A 142 49.31 -21.66 0.87
C GLY A 142 50.12 -22.92 0.58
N GLY A 143 51.27 -22.78 -0.07
CA GLY A 143 52.16 -23.90 -0.40
C GLY A 143 52.77 -24.59 0.82
N MET A 144 53.18 -23.84 1.86
CA MET A 144 53.65 -24.44 3.12
C MET A 144 52.55 -25.25 3.83
N ALA A 145 51.30 -24.76 3.81
CA ALA A 145 50.16 -25.50 4.35
C ALA A 145 49.84 -26.75 3.53
N ALA A 146 49.86 -26.66 2.19
CA ALA A 146 49.68 -27.79 1.28
C ALA A 146 50.76 -28.87 1.49
N SER A 147 52.03 -28.47 1.63
CA SER A 147 53.15 -29.37 1.88
C SER A 147 53.04 -30.10 3.23
N LYS A 148 52.59 -29.41 4.28
CA LYS A 148 52.29 -30.01 5.58
C LYS A 148 51.18 -31.06 5.48
N MET A 149 50.10 -30.77 4.75
CA MET A 149 49.03 -31.75 4.53
C MET A 149 49.51 -32.95 3.71
N ALA A 150 50.23 -32.71 2.61
CA ALA A 150 50.79 -33.76 1.77
C ALA A 150 51.74 -34.66 2.56
N SER A 151 52.62 -34.09 3.38
CA SER A 151 53.56 -34.84 4.23
C SER A 151 52.85 -35.75 5.23
N VAL A 152 51.70 -35.33 5.76
CA VAL A 152 50.97 -36.17 6.70
C VAL A 152 50.10 -37.22 5.99
N VAL A 153 49.54 -36.90 4.83
CA VAL A 153 48.86 -37.91 3.98
C VAL A 153 49.86 -38.98 3.54
N MET A 154 51.10 -38.58 3.19
CA MET A 154 52.20 -39.51 2.92
C MET A 154 52.54 -40.35 4.15
N ALA A 155 52.68 -39.76 5.34
CA ALA A 155 53.01 -40.51 6.55
C ALA A 155 51.94 -41.54 6.99
N ARG A 156 50.70 -41.41 6.49
CA ARG A 156 49.55 -42.21 6.92
C ARG A 156 49.09 -43.25 5.89
N THR A 157 49.65 -43.24 4.69
CA THR A 157 49.27 -44.19 3.63
C THR A 157 50.31 -45.31 3.49
N LEU A 158 49.86 -46.56 3.65
CA LEU A 158 50.71 -47.74 3.74
C LEU A 158 51.20 -48.26 2.38
N ASN A 159 50.58 -47.86 1.27
CA ASN A 159 50.81 -48.43 -0.06
C ASN A 159 51.61 -47.46 -0.96
N GLN A 160 52.89 -47.77 -1.21
CA GLN A 160 53.85 -46.84 -1.83
C GLN A 160 53.49 -46.36 -3.24
N ARG A 161 52.74 -47.17 -4.02
CA ARG A 161 52.37 -46.82 -5.40
C ARG A 161 51.31 -45.71 -5.49
N TYR A 162 50.43 -45.59 -4.50
CA TYR A 162 49.34 -44.60 -4.47
C TYR A 162 49.62 -43.42 -3.53
N GLN A 163 50.62 -43.56 -2.68
CA GLN A 163 51.03 -42.57 -1.66
C GLN A 163 51.40 -41.22 -2.27
N LEU A 164 52.24 -41.22 -3.31
CA LEU A 164 52.72 -39.98 -3.94
C LEU A 164 51.62 -39.31 -4.78
N ALA A 165 50.79 -40.11 -5.46
CA ALA A 165 49.67 -39.63 -6.27
C ALA A 165 48.58 -38.98 -5.40
N LEU A 166 48.22 -39.60 -4.28
CA LEU A 166 47.20 -39.08 -3.36
C LEU A 166 47.69 -37.80 -2.66
N ALA A 167 48.96 -37.75 -2.24
CA ALA A 167 49.54 -36.56 -1.64
C ALA A 167 49.60 -35.38 -2.62
N GLY A 168 49.98 -35.65 -3.88
CA GLY A 168 49.96 -34.65 -4.96
C GLY A 168 48.55 -34.14 -5.25
N PHE A 169 47.55 -35.03 -5.32
CA PHE A 169 46.15 -34.65 -5.57
C PHE A 169 45.59 -33.74 -4.47
N VAL A 170 45.85 -34.07 -3.19
CA VAL A 170 45.38 -33.27 -2.05
C VAL A 170 46.06 -31.89 -2.02
N ALA A 171 47.37 -31.81 -2.32
CA ALA A 171 48.08 -30.54 -2.40
C ALA A 171 47.55 -29.66 -3.55
N ALA A 172 47.29 -30.27 -4.72
CA ALA A 172 46.76 -29.56 -5.88
C ALA A 172 45.36 -28.99 -5.62
N MET A 173 44.45 -29.79 -5.04
CA MET A 173 43.10 -29.33 -4.71
C MET A 173 43.10 -28.19 -3.70
N HIS A 174 43.98 -28.23 -2.70
CA HIS A 174 44.11 -27.15 -1.73
C HIS A 174 44.56 -25.83 -2.36
N MET A 175 45.55 -25.91 -3.26
CA MET A 175 46.09 -24.72 -3.93
C MET A 175 45.11 -24.14 -4.95
N ILE A 176 44.37 -24.99 -5.68
CA ILE A 176 43.35 -24.56 -6.63
C ILE A 176 42.16 -23.90 -5.93
N PHE A 177 41.75 -24.42 -4.76
CA PHE A 177 40.64 -23.86 -4.01
C PHE A 177 40.91 -22.41 -3.53
N LEU A 178 42.15 -22.10 -3.15
CA LEU A 178 42.58 -20.73 -2.84
C LEU A 178 42.46 -19.77 -4.04
N LEU A 179 42.81 -20.23 -5.23
CA LEU A 179 42.65 -19.45 -6.46
C LEU A 179 41.17 -19.18 -6.76
N TYR A 180 40.35 -20.23 -6.65
CA TYR A 180 38.90 -20.11 -6.85
C TYR A 180 38.27 -19.07 -5.91
N LEU A 181 38.58 -19.13 -4.61
CA LEU A 181 38.09 -18.17 -3.62
C LEU A 181 38.51 -16.73 -3.93
N HIS A 182 39.75 -16.50 -4.38
CA HIS A 182 40.22 -15.16 -4.71
C HIS A 182 39.49 -14.58 -5.92
N PHE A 183 39.35 -15.36 -7.01
CA PHE A 183 38.68 -14.88 -8.23
C PHE A 183 37.18 -14.74 -8.06
N ALA A 184 36.51 -15.68 -7.37
CA ALA A 184 35.08 -15.57 -7.07
C ALA A 184 34.79 -14.34 -6.18
N TYR A 185 35.67 -14.04 -5.23
CA TYR A 185 35.55 -12.82 -4.43
C TYR A 185 35.84 -11.56 -5.25
N HIS A 186 36.83 -11.58 -6.15
CA HIS A 186 37.12 -10.45 -7.04
C HIS A 186 35.94 -10.16 -7.96
N GLU A 187 35.35 -11.19 -8.57
CA GLU A 187 34.15 -11.07 -9.42
C GLU A 187 32.97 -10.51 -8.62
N LEU A 188 32.75 -10.97 -7.38
CA LEU A 188 31.72 -10.42 -6.51
C LEU A 188 32.00 -8.95 -6.13
N ALA A 189 33.24 -8.62 -5.78
CA ALA A 189 33.63 -7.27 -5.40
C ALA A 189 33.60 -6.30 -6.59
N GLU A 190 33.93 -6.77 -7.79
CA GLU A 190 33.87 -6.02 -9.05
C GLU A 190 32.41 -5.82 -9.49
N ASN A 191 31.55 -6.84 -9.35
CA ASN A 191 30.11 -6.71 -9.57
C ASN A 191 29.46 -5.74 -8.56
N VAL A 192 29.91 -5.76 -7.30
CA VAL A 192 29.47 -4.78 -6.28
C VAL A 192 30.04 -3.40 -6.58
N ALA A 193 31.27 -3.29 -7.07
CA ALA A 193 31.87 -2.01 -7.47
C ALA A 193 31.19 -1.43 -8.72
N HIS A 194 30.80 -2.26 -9.69
CA HIS A 194 29.98 -1.88 -10.84
C HIS A 194 28.57 -1.48 -10.40
N ALA A 195 27.93 -2.22 -9.50
CA ALA A 195 26.65 -1.83 -8.91
C ALA A 195 26.75 -0.51 -8.12
N LEU A 196 27.88 -0.23 -7.47
CA LEU A 196 28.14 1.05 -6.79
C LEU A 196 28.48 2.18 -7.77
N GLN A 197 29.11 1.89 -8.91
CA GLN A 197 29.32 2.84 -10.01
C GLN A 197 28.02 3.15 -10.76
N ASP A 198 27.08 2.21 -10.84
CA ASP A 198 25.72 2.44 -11.33
C ASP A 198 24.88 3.27 -10.35
N ILE A 199 25.17 3.19 -9.05
CA ILE A 199 24.61 4.10 -8.03
C ILE A 199 25.21 5.51 -8.16
N ASP A 200 26.52 5.65 -8.41
CA ASP A 200 27.19 6.94 -8.62
C ASP A 200 26.97 7.56 -10.03
N SER A 201 26.49 6.76 -11.00
CA SER A 201 26.11 7.24 -12.33
C SER A 201 24.61 7.57 -12.47
N THR A 202 23.82 7.38 -11.40
CA THR A 202 22.53 8.05 -11.31
C THR A 202 22.79 9.55 -11.42
N PRO A 203 22.22 10.25 -12.42
CA PRO A 203 22.56 11.64 -12.64
C PRO A 203 22.22 12.41 -11.37
N MET A 204 23.16 13.23 -10.89
CA MET A 204 23.05 14.01 -9.65
C MET A 204 21.75 14.83 -9.58
N SER A 205 21.09 15.07 -10.72
CA SER A 205 19.75 15.66 -10.84
C SER A 205 18.63 14.82 -10.22
N VAL A 206 18.73 13.49 -10.14
CA VAL A 206 17.69 12.60 -9.57
C VAL A 206 17.79 12.56 -8.05
N VAL A 207 19.00 12.43 -7.50
CA VAL A 207 19.22 12.50 -6.05
C VAL A 207 19.03 13.92 -5.52
N GLU A 208 19.46 14.95 -6.26
CA GLU A 208 19.11 16.35 -5.94
C GLU A 208 17.62 16.61 -6.09
N SER A 209 16.89 15.99 -7.04
CA SER A 209 15.43 16.18 -7.14
C SER A 209 14.65 15.49 -6.02
N LEU A 210 15.12 14.33 -5.52
CA LEU A 210 14.50 13.63 -4.38
C LEU A 210 14.85 14.33 -3.05
N ALA A 211 16.09 14.84 -2.90
CA ALA A 211 16.50 15.64 -1.75
C ALA A 211 15.90 17.06 -1.75
N GLN A 212 15.82 17.73 -2.90
CA GLN A 212 15.12 19.02 -3.05
C GLN A 212 13.60 18.88 -2.90
N ARG A 213 12.97 17.77 -3.31
CA ARG A 213 11.55 17.51 -3.00
C ARG A 213 11.29 17.28 -1.51
N SER A 214 12.30 16.87 -0.74
CA SER A 214 12.21 16.79 0.73
C SER A 214 12.52 18.10 1.45
N GLN A 215 13.13 19.09 0.77
CA GLN A 215 13.61 20.35 1.35
C GLN A 215 13.12 21.64 0.66
N LEU A 216 12.17 21.55 -0.27
CA LEU A 216 11.53 22.75 -0.83
C LEU A 216 10.68 23.42 0.26
N ALA A 217 11.28 24.44 0.86
CA ALA A 217 10.67 25.38 1.76
C ALA A 217 9.35 25.89 1.18
N VAL A 218 8.29 25.68 1.94
CA VAL A 218 7.01 26.37 1.81
C VAL A 218 7.29 27.88 1.77
N PRO A 219 6.82 28.62 0.75
CA PRO A 219 6.96 30.07 0.73
C PRO A 219 6.26 30.63 1.96
N SER A 220 7.03 31.36 2.77
CA SER A 220 6.57 32.10 3.94
C SER A 220 5.65 33.24 3.48
N GLY A 221 4.39 32.93 3.23
CA GLY A 221 3.43 33.92 2.75
C GLY A 221 2.10 33.33 2.32
N SER A 222 1.30 32.80 3.25
CA SER A 222 -0.15 33.03 3.31
C SER A 222 -0.81 32.07 4.28
N SER A 223 -1.53 32.64 5.25
CA SER A 223 -2.40 31.96 6.22
C SER A 223 -3.56 31.16 5.59
N LYS A 224 -3.66 31.08 4.26
CA LYS A 224 -4.64 30.28 3.52
C LYS A 224 -4.16 28.86 3.20
N LEU A 225 -2.86 28.62 2.99
CA LEU A 225 -2.34 27.29 2.63
C LEU A 225 -2.27 26.32 3.82
N HIS A 226 -2.03 26.81 5.04
CA HIS A 226 -2.03 25.97 6.25
C HIS A 226 -3.39 25.33 6.57
N ARG A 227 -4.51 25.86 6.02
CA ARG A 227 -5.84 25.22 6.14
C ARG A 227 -6.03 24.01 5.22
N LEU A 228 -5.23 23.88 4.15
CA LEU A 228 -5.33 22.78 3.18
C LEU A 228 -4.56 21.52 3.62
N ALA A 229 -3.57 21.65 4.50
CA ALA A 229 -2.74 20.52 4.97
C ALA A 229 -3.48 19.49 5.84
N ASN A 230 -4.68 19.82 6.35
CA ASN A 230 -5.45 18.97 7.26
C ASN A 230 -6.66 18.28 6.61
N THR A 231 -6.73 18.22 5.28
CA THR A 231 -7.90 17.66 4.58
C THR A 231 -7.53 16.38 3.86
N MET A 232 -8.14 15.27 4.27
CA MET A 232 -8.12 14.01 3.53
C MET A 232 -9.10 14.11 2.35
N ARG A 233 -8.70 13.62 1.19
CA ARG A 233 -9.54 13.63 -0.02
C ARG A 233 -9.61 12.24 -0.63
N LEU A 234 -10.80 11.84 -1.04
CA LEU A 234 -11.03 10.58 -1.75
C LEU A 234 -11.53 10.92 -3.14
N TYR A 235 -10.74 10.58 -4.16
CA TYR A 235 -11.11 10.76 -5.57
C TYR A 235 -11.56 9.43 -6.16
N CYS A 236 -12.75 9.42 -6.76
CA CYS A 236 -13.36 8.22 -7.34
C CYS A 236 -13.09 8.17 -8.85
N LEU A 237 -12.59 7.02 -9.36
CA LEU A 237 -12.30 6.87 -10.80
C LEU A 237 -13.32 6.02 -11.55
N SER A 238 -14.03 5.14 -10.84
CA SER A 238 -14.99 4.20 -11.44
C SER A 238 -16.43 4.61 -11.19
N ASP A 239 -17.31 4.30 -12.13
CA ASP A 239 -18.76 4.43 -11.96
C ASP A 239 -19.40 3.11 -11.48
N ASP A 240 -18.80 1.97 -11.85
CA ASP A 240 -19.28 0.65 -11.42
C ASP A 240 -18.77 0.36 -9.99
N PRO A 241 -19.66 0.21 -8.99
CA PRO A 241 -19.25 -0.12 -7.63
C PRO A 241 -18.60 -1.51 -7.48
N ASN A 242 -18.74 -2.40 -8.48
CA ASN A 242 -18.04 -3.69 -8.55
C ASN A 242 -16.65 -3.62 -9.20
N LEU A 243 -16.28 -2.47 -9.79
CA LEU A 243 -14.93 -2.19 -10.27
C LEU A 243 -14.34 -1.02 -9.46
N PRO A 244 -14.07 -1.20 -8.15
CA PRO A 244 -13.64 -0.11 -7.28
C PRO A 244 -12.25 0.40 -7.64
N CYS A 245 -12.09 1.72 -7.72
CA CYS A 245 -10.81 2.37 -7.99
C CYS A 245 -10.82 3.77 -7.37
N PHE A 246 -10.00 3.98 -6.32
CA PHE A 246 -10.01 5.24 -5.57
C PHE A 246 -8.61 5.76 -5.32
N ILE A 247 -8.45 7.08 -5.34
CA ILE A 247 -7.23 7.74 -4.92
C ILE A 247 -7.50 8.46 -3.61
N LEU A 248 -6.90 7.99 -2.54
CA LEU A 248 -6.94 8.61 -1.22
C LEU A 248 -5.71 9.51 -1.06
N THR A 249 -5.94 10.82 -1.03
CA THR A 249 -4.90 11.82 -0.75
C THR A 249 -4.90 12.21 0.72
N VAL A 250 -3.79 11.95 1.40
CA VAL A 250 -3.58 12.24 2.83
C VAL A 250 -2.27 12.97 2.99
N LYS A 251 -2.29 14.19 3.54
CA LYS A 251 -1.09 14.99 3.84
C LYS A 251 -0.13 15.14 2.64
N GLY A 252 -0.68 15.28 1.43
CA GLY A 252 0.11 15.39 0.20
C GLY A 252 0.68 14.08 -0.35
N ARG A 253 0.30 12.93 0.24
CA ARG A 253 0.60 11.59 -0.28
C ARG A 253 -0.64 11.01 -0.95
N SER A 254 -0.42 10.27 -2.03
CA SER A 254 -1.50 9.70 -2.83
C SER A 254 -1.43 8.18 -2.81
N ILE A 255 -2.50 7.56 -2.30
CA ILE A 255 -2.65 6.11 -2.18
C ILE A 255 -3.75 5.66 -3.13
N LEU A 256 -3.42 4.81 -4.09
CA LEU A 256 -4.39 4.15 -4.96
C LEU A 256 -4.93 2.89 -4.26
N LEU A 257 -6.25 2.78 -4.16
CA LEU A 257 -6.97 1.64 -3.59
C LEU A 257 -7.62 0.85 -4.73
N ASP A 258 -7.09 -0.34 -4.98
CA ASP A 258 -7.41 -1.23 -6.10
C ASP A 258 -7.27 -0.58 -7.49
N TYR A 259 -6.98 -1.41 -8.49
CA TYR A 259 -6.95 -0.98 -9.89
C TYR A 259 -7.50 -2.13 -10.76
N PRO A 260 -8.83 -2.22 -10.93
CA PRO A 260 -9.45 -3.25 -11.76
C PRO A 260 -9.34 -2.91 -13.25
N LEU A 261 -9.56 -3.91 -14.11
CA LEU A 261 -9.62 -3.74 -15.56
C LEU A 261 -11.08 -3.69 -16.03
N PRO A 262 -11.59 -2.56 -16.54
CA PRO A 262 -12.91 -2.49 -17.16
C PRO A 262 -12.96 -3.31 -18.46
N ASN A 263 -13.93 -4.21 -18.53
CA ASN A 263 -14.01 -5.20 -19.61
C ASN A 263 -15.40 -5.28 -20.28
N ASP A 264 -16.31 -4.36 -19.99
CA ASP A 264 -17.68 -4.37 -20.52
C ASP A 264 -17.76 -4.29 -22.05
N HIS A 265 -16.75 -3.67 -22.68
CA HIS A 265 -16.63 -3.52 -24.13
C HIS A 265 -16.18 -4.80 -24.83
N LEU A 266 -15.66 -5.80 -24.11
CA LEU A 266 -15.23 -7.07 -24.69
C LEU A 266 -16.35 -7.75 -25.49
N LEU A 267 -17.59 -7.63 -25.02
CA LEU A 267 -18.74 -8.26 -25.69
C LEU A 267 -19.04 -7.70 -27.09
N ASP A 268 -18.48 -6.54 -27.45
CA ASP A 268 -18.57 -5.96 -28.79
C ASP A 268 -17.60 -6.59 -29.79
N TYR A 269 -16.58 -7.31 -29.32
CA TYR A 269 -15.66 -8.04 -30.18
C TYR A 269 -16.27 -9.36 -30.63
N LEU A 270 -15.88 -9.80 -31.82
CA LEU A 270 -16.09 -11.18 -32.26
C LEU A 270 -15.09 -12.11 -31.57
N PRO A 271 -15.43 -13.40 -31.38
CA PRO A 271 -14.49 -14.36 -30.82
C PRO A 271 -13.21 -14.44 -31.65
N SER A 272 -12.08 -14.40 -30.95
CA SER A 272 -10.75 -14.44 -31.53
C SER A 272 -10.49 -15.81 -32.18
N PRO A 273 -9.99 -15.84 -33.42
CA PRO A 273 -9.81 -17.09 -34.15
C PRO A 273 -8.63 -17.88 -33.58
N CYS A 274 -8.90 -19.08 -33.08
CA CYS A 274 -7.81 -19.91 -32.59
C CYS A 274 -7.13 -20.64 -33.77
N PRO A 275 -5.78 -20.76 -33.76
CA PRO A 275 -5.03 -21.63 -34.67
C PRO A 275 -5.69 -23.01 -34.77
N GLY A 276 -5.74 -23.59 -35.98
CA GLY A 276 -6.29 -24.94 -36.24
C GLY A 276 -7.82 -25.04 -36.34
N CYS A 277 -8.58 -24.02 -35.92
CA CYS A 277 -10.03 -23.96 -36.08
C CYS A 277 -10.46 -23.20 -37.35
N LEU A 278 -11.58 -23.63 -37.94
CA LEU A 278 -12.28 -22.82 -38.95
C LEU A 278 -12.64 -21.48 -38.32
N ASN A 279 -12.28 -20.38 -38.99
CA ASN A 279 -12.61 -19.03 -38.56
C ASN A 279 -13.83 -18.52 -39.36
N PRO A 280 -15.07 -18.82 -38.92
CA PRO A 280 -16.28 -18.41 -39.65
C PRO A 280 -16.44 -16.89 -39.70
N PHE A 281 -15.79 -16.16 -38.79
CA PHE A 281 -15.98 -14.73 -38.60
C PHE A 281 -15.22 -13.88 -39.63
N SER A 282 -14.12 -14.39 -40.17
CA SER A 282 -13.31 -13.68 -41.19
C SER A 282 -14.09 -13.37 -42.48
N SER A 283 -15.02 -14.24 -42.87
CA SER A 283 -15.85 -14.12 -44.07
C SER A 283 -17.12 -13.30 -43.89
N LEU A 284 -17.38 -12.75 -42.69
CA LEU A 284 -18.55 -11.94 -42.44
C LEU A 284 -18.56 -10.64 -43.26
N PRO A 285 -19.75 -10.13 -43.63
CA PRO A 285 -19.85 -8.88 -44.38
C PRO A 285 -19.24 -7.72 -43.59
N LYS A 286 -18.43 -6.92 -44.29
CA LYS A 286 -17.85 -5.68 -43.78
C LYS A 286 -18.91 -4.59 -43.73
N TYR A 287 -18.80 -3.71 -42.74
CA TYR A 287 -19.69 -2.56 -42.61
C TYR A 287 -19.24 -1.43 -43.55
N SER A 288 -20.19 -0.88 -44.31
CA SER A 288 -20.00 0.27 -45.18
C SER A 288 -20.70 1.49 -44.62
N ILE A 289 -20.03 2.64 -44.57
CA ILE A 289 -20.62 3.91 -44.19
C ILE A 289 -20.79 4.77 -45.43
N HIS A 290 -22.00 5.31 -45.56
CA HIS A 290 -22.31 6.34 -46.52
C HIS A 290 -21.87 7.69 -45.96
N VAL A 291 -20.80 8.28 -46.49
CA VAL A 291 -20.33 9.60 -46.08
C VAL A 291 -20.68 10.61 -47.16
N SER A 292 -21.61 11.53 -46.87
CA SER A 292 -21.90 12.65 -47.76
C SER A 292 -20.84 13.74 -47.55
N THR A 293 -19.79 13.79 -48.39
CA THR A 293 -18.85 14.91 -48.36
C THR A 293 -19.45 16.12 -49.06
N SER A 294 -19.93 17.11 -48.31
CA SER A 294 -20.26 18.43 -48.85
C SER A 294 -18.99 19.28 -48.93
N SER A 295 -18.24 19.21 -50.03
CA SER A 295 -17.20 20.19 -50.34
C SER A 295 -17.86 21.47 -50.90
N PRO A 296 -17.53 22.68 -50.40
CA PRO A 296 -18.17 23.93 -50.86
C PRO A 296 -17.84 24.35 -52.31
N SER A 297 -16.98 23.62 -53.02
CA SER A 297 -16.35 24.07 -54.26
C SER A 297 -16.57 23.16 -55.48
N SER A 298 -17.44 22.14 -55.39
CA SER A 298 -17.79 21.29 -56.54
C SER A 298 -19.27 20.90 -56.51
N PRO A 299 -20.05 21.14 -57.59
CA PRO A 299 -21.49 20.86 -57.63
C PRO A 299 -21.81 19.38 -57.87
N ASN A 300 -20.81 18.49 -57.87
CA ASN A 300 -21.01 17.06 -57.95
C ASN A 300 -20.98 16.48 -56.53
N HIS A 301 -22.13 16.03 -56.04
CA HIS A 301 -22.21 15.13 -54.91
C HIS A 301 -21.50 13.83 -55.28
N HIS A 302 -20.27 13.65 -54.81
CA HIS A 302 -19.61 12.36 -54.84
C HIS A 302 -19.99 11.63 -53.55
N GLU A 303 -20.91 10.67 -53.68
CA GLU A 303 -21.20 9.69 -52.64
C GLU A 303 -20.09 8.63 -52.70
N GLU A 304 -19.29 8.55 -51.64
CA GLU A 304 -18.28 7.50 -51.49
C GLU A 304 -18.64 6.62 -50.28
N ASP A 305 -18.79 5.33 -50.54
CA ASP A 305 -19.01 4.32 -49.49
C ASP A 305 -17.67 3.90 -48.92
N ILE A 306 -17.42 4.25 -47.67
CA ILE A 306 -16.20 3.88 -46.96
C ILE A 306 -16.42 2.52 -46.29
N LEU A 307 -15.69 1.51 -46.76
CA LEU A 307 -15.68 0.17 -46.15
C LEU A 307 -14.72 0.11 -44.97
N ILE A 308 -15.21 -0.36 -43.82
CA ILE A 308 -14.37 -0.56 -42.63
C ILE A 308 -14.11 -2.04 -42.44
N ASP A 309 -12.84 -2.41 -42.56
CA ASP A 309 -12.41 -3.82 -42.53
C ASP A 309 -12.65 -4.52 -41.19
N GLU A 310 -12.59 -3.77 -40.09
CA GLU A 310 -12.70 -4.28 -38.72
C GLU A 310 -14.15 -4.43 -38.27
N LEU A 311 -15.08 -3.65 -38.81
CA LEU A 311 -16.48 -3.70 -38.41
C LEU A 311 -17.22 -4.75 -39.23
N ARG A 312 -17.81 -5.73 -38.55
CA ARG A 312 -18.50 -6.87 -39.17
C ARG A 312 -19.93 -6.96 -38.70
N GLN A 313 -20.83 -7.33 -39.61
CA GLN A 313 -22.24 -7.51 -39.30
C GLN A 313 -22.57 -9.00 -39.15
N LEU A 314 -23.19 -9.36 -38.03
CA LEU A 314 -23.66 -10.72 -37.73
C LEU A 314 -25.04 -10.64 -37.09
N ASN A 315 -26.02 -11.33 -37.66
CA ASN A 315 -27.41 -11.37 -37.16
C ASN A 315 -28.00 -9.98 -36.88
N ASN A 316 -27.76 -9.04 -37.81
CA ASN A 316 -28.19 -7.65 -37.73
C ASN A 316 -27.61 -6.84 -36.55
N ARG A 317 -26.51 -7.30 -35.97
CA ARG A 317 -25.71 -6.57 -34.98
C ARG A 317 -24.30 -6.33 -35.52
N LEU A 318 -23.75 -5.18 -35.18
CA LEU A 318 -22.37 -4.82 -35.47
C LEU A 318 -21.44 -5.41 -34.40
N TYR A 319 -20.28 -5.88 -34.83
CA TYR A 319 -19.19 -6.33 -33.95
C TYR A 319 -17.84 -5.87 -34.49
N LEU A 320 -16.84 -5.87 -33.61
CA LEU A 320 -15.46 -5.59 -33.96
C LEU A 320 -14.67 -6.88 -34.17
N TYR A 321 -14.03 -6.99 -35.33
CA TYR A 321 -13.15 -8.08 -35.72
C TYR A 321 -11.70 -7.58 -35.78
N SER A 322 -11.09 -7.47 -34.60
CA SER A 322 -9.72 -6.99 -34.38
C SER A 322 -9.09 -7.73 -33.20
N PRO A 323 -7.76 -7.66 -32.98
CA PRO A 323 -7.17 -7.95 -31.67
C PRO A 323 -7.89 -7.14 -30.60
N ILE A 324 -8.03 -7.74 -29.43
CA ILE A 324 -8.74 -7.12 -28.32
C ILE A 324 -7.85 -6.07 -27.68
N GLU A 325 -8.40 -4.88 -27.54
CA GLU A 325 -7.75 -3.74 -26.87
C GLU A 325 -8.53 -3.44 -25.59
N TYR A 326 -7.84 -2.87 -24.60
CA TYR A 326 -8.37 -2.71 -23.26
C TYR A 326 -8.29 -1.26 -22.81
N TYR A 327 -9.26 -0.86 -22.00
CA TYR A 327 -9.35 0.44 -21.38
C TYR A 327 -8.93 0.34 -19.91
N THR A 328 -8.31 1.39 -19.37
CA THR A 328 -7.91 1.46 -17.96
C THR A 328 -8.57 2.65 -17.26
N LEU A 329 -8.86 2.51 -15.96
CA LEU A 329 -9.51 3.56 -15.15
C LEU A 329 -8.56 4.70 -14.82
N ASP A 330 -8.21 5.48 -15.84
CA ASP A 330 -7.46 6.71 -15.68
C ASP A 330 -8.32 7.96 -15.91
N SER A 331 -7.78 9.10 -15.49
CA SER A 331 -8.44 10.40 -15.61
C SER A 331 -7.43 11.42 -16.09
N ALA A 332 -7.78 12.17 -17.13
CA ALA A 332 -6.98 13.32 -17.56
C ALA A 332 -6.89 14.41 -16.48
N GLN A 333 -7.76 14.38 -15.46
CA GLN A 333 -7.78 15.34 -14.36
C GLN A 333 -6.78 15.01 -13.25
N TYR A 334 -6.20 13.80 -13.26
CA TYR A 334 -5.28 13.35 -12.23
C TYR A 334 -4.01 12.78 -12.85
N ASP A 335 -2.85 13.27 -12.43
CA ASP A 335 -1.57 12.71 -12.86
C ASP A 335 -1.22 11.48 -12.02
N PHE A 336 -1.33 10.30 -12.62
CA PHE A 336 -1.03 9.03 -11.96
C PHE A 336 0.45 8.88 -11.61
N SER A 337 1.34 9.67 -12.22
CA SER A 337 2.76 9.73 -11.85
C SER A 337 2.98 10.24 -10.42
N LEU A 338 1.97 10.88 -9.81
CA LEU A 338 2.00 11.39 -8.44
C LEU A 338 1.55 10.34 -7.40
N ILE A 339 1.14 9.14 -7.83
CA ILE A 339 0.75 8.07 -6.93
C ILE A 339 2.01 7.50 -6.30
N ASP A 340 2.06 7.53 -4.98
CA ASP A 340 3.19 7.03 -4.21
C ASP A 340 3.03 5.54 -3.86
N ILE A 341 1.78 5.12 -3.61
CA ILE A 341 1.46 3.80 -3.06
C ILE A 341 0.22 3.24 -3.76
N VAL A 342 0.24 1.93 -4.02
CA VAL A 342 -0.92 1.16 -4.46
C VAL A 342 -1.22 0.07 -3.44
N LEU A 343 -2.45 -0.02 -2.98
CA LEU A 343 -2.93 -1.10 -2.10
C LEU A 343 -3.90 -1.98 -2.89
N ILE A 344 -3.62 -3.28 -2.94
CA ILE A 344 -4.44 -4.25 -3.67
C ILE A 344 -5.13 -5.22 -2.73
N SER A 345 -6.45 -5.30 -2.85
CA SER A 345 -7.33 -6.07 -1.97
C SER A 345 -7.47 -7.52 -2.41
N ASN A 346 -7.50 -7.79 -3.72
CA ASN A 346 -7.69 -9.14 -4.27
C ASN A 346 -6.93 -9.31 -5.60
N HIS A 347 -6.81 -10.56 -6.08
CA HIS A 347 -6.09 -10.86 -7.32
C HIS A 347 -6.87 -10.50 -8.60
N GLU A 348 -8.18 -10.24 -8.51
CA GLU A 348 -8.99 -9.84 -9.67
C GLU A 348 -8.64 -8.41 -10.12
N THR A 349 -8.19 -7.56 -9.19
CA THR A 349 -7.76 -6.18 -9.49
C THR A 349 -6.26 -6.07 -9.81
N PHE A 350 -5.63 -7.15 -10.30
CA PHE A 350 -4.22 -7.13 -10.73
C PHE A 350 -4.04 -6.79 -12.20
N LEU A 351 -5.02 -7.13 -13.05
CA LEU A 351 -4.84 -7.15 -14.49
C LEU A 351 -4.53 -5.78 -15.10
N SER A 352 -5.00 -4.67 -14.50
CA SER A 352 -4.71 -3.35 -15.07
C SER A 352 -3.41 -2.70 -14.54
N LEU A 353 -2.75 -3.27 -13.52
CA LEU A 353 -1.53 -2.69 -12.95
C LEU A 353 -0.36 -2.53 -13.94
N PRO A 354 -0.06 -3.48 -14.83
CA PRO A 354 1.06 -3.34 -15.76
C PRO A 354 0.85 -2.16 -16.74
N TYR A 355 -0.40 -1.78 -16.99
CA TYR A 355 -0.69 -0.59 -17.81
C TYR A 355 -0.25 0.72 -17.18
N LEU A 356 -0.14 0.81 -15.85
CA LEU A 356 0.41 2.00 -15.18
C LEU A 356 1.86 2.23 -15.61
N TYR A 357 2.67 1.17 -15.62
CA TYR A 357 4.08 1.22 -16.04
C TYR A 357 4.24 1.41 -17.55
N LYS A 358 3.29 0.88 -18.35
CA LYS A 358 3.26 1.08 -19.80
C LYS A 358 2.92 2.51 -20.19
N LYS A 359 1.99 3.15 -19.47
CA LYS A 359 1.47 4.50 -19.80
C LYS A 359 2.31 5.63 -19.20
N TYR A 360 2.86 5.40 -18.01
CA TYR A 360 3.55 6.43 -17.23
C TYR A 360 5.00 6.01 -16.96
N GLU A 361 5.94 6.47 -17.79
CA GLU A 361 7.37 6.14 -17.65
C GLU A 361 7.96 6.56 -16.29
N THR A 362 7.41 7.60 -15.67
CA THR A 362 7.85 8.14 -14.37
C THR A 362 7.12 7.53 -13.18
N PHE A 363 6.29 6.50 -13.39
CA PHE A 363 5.54 5.85 -12.32
C PHE A 363 6.43 4.93 -11.47
N HIS A 364 6.59 5.25 -10.18
CA HIS A 364 7.45 4.54 -9.24
C HIS A 364 6.73 4.28 -7.91
N ALA A 365 5.46 3.87 -7.97
CA ALA A 365 4.68 3.59 -6.77
C ALA A 365 5.08 2.25 -6.13
N GLN A 366 5.07 2.18 -4.80
CA GLN A 366 5.20 0.92 -4.07
C GLN A 366 3.83 0.23 -4.00
N ILE A 367 3.76 -1.03 -4.42
CA ILE A 367 2.52 -1.81 -4.43
C ILE A 367 2.51 -2.73 -3.21
N TYR A 368 1.42 -2.77 -2.44
CA TYR A 368 1.26 -3.67 -1.31
C TYR A 368 0.08 -4.61 -1.53
N CYS A 369 0.31 -5.89 -1.27
CA CYS A 369 -0.69 -6.94 -1.36
C CYS A 369 -0.29 -8.15 -0.52
N THR A 370 -1.19 -9.12 -0.36
CA THR A 370 -0.89 -10.39 0.29
C THR A 370 -0.16 -11.36 -0.64
N GLU A 371 0.53 -12.36 -0.08
CA GLU A 371 1.30 -13.34 -0.85
C GLU A 371 0.44 -14.12 -1.87
N PRO A 372 -0.73 -14.68 -1.51
CA PRO A 372 -1.54 -15.42 -2.50
C PRO A 372 -2.07 -14.48 -3.59
N THR A 373 -2.46 -13.27 -3.22
CA THR A 373 -2.93 -12.25 -4.15
C THR A 373 -1.85 -11.90 -5.18
N TYR A 374 -0.59 -11.74 -4.74
CA TYR A 374 0.57 -11.57 -5.62
C TYR A 374 0.76 -12.76 -6.57
N ARG A 375 0.80 -13.98 -6.04
CA ARG A 375 1.08 -15.19 -6.84
C ARG A 375 0.00 -15.47 -7.87
N PHE A 376 -1.28 -15.38 -7.49
CA PHE A 376 -2.38 -15.55 -8.42
C PHE A 376 -2.43 -14.40 -9.42
N GLY A 377 -2.23 -13.15 -8.98
CA GLY A 377 -2.15 -11.99 -9.85
C GLY A 377 -1.06 -12.13 -10.92
N GLN A 378 0.12 -12.62 -10.56
CA GLN A 378 1.20 -12.91 -11.51
C GLN A 378 0.78 -13.96 -12.56
N GLN A 379 0.11 -15.04 -12.14
CA GLN A 379 -0.37 -16.06 -13.08
C GLN A 379 -1.45 -15.50 -14.01
N LEU A 380 -2.40 -14.74 -13.49
CA LEU A 380 -3.45 -14.09 -14.28
C LEU A 380 -2.88 -13.12 -15.31
N MET A 381 -1.87 -12.32 -14.94
CA MET A 381 -1.18 -11.45 -15.89
C MET A 381 -0.51 -12.24 -17.03
N ASN A 382 0.11 -13.37 -16.72
CA ASN A 382 0.74 -14.24 -17.73
C ASN A 382 -0.29 -14.92 -18.64
N GLU A 383 -1.39 -15.43 -18.07
CA GLU A 383 -2.51 -16.00 -18.84
C GLU A 383 -3.10 -14.97 -19.80
N PHE A 384 -3.29 -13.74 -19.33
CA PHE A 384 -3.84 -12.64 -20.12
C PHE A 384 -2.98 -12.30 -21.35
N VAL A 385 -1.65 -12.30 -21.21
CA VAL A 385 -0.72 -12.11 -22.33
C VAL A 385 -0.74 -13.31 -23.28
N GLN A 386 -0.83 -14.54 -22.75
CA GLN A 386 -0.84 -15.75 -23.59
C GLN A 386 -2.12 -15.93 -24.41
N TYR A 387 -3.24 -15.40 -23.95
CA TYR A 387 -4.49 -15.41 -24.72
C TYR A 387 -4.55 -14.39 -25.86
N GLN A 388 -3.52 -13.55 -26.01
CA GLN A 388 -3.45 -12.60 -27.11
C GLN A 388 -3.25 -13.30 -28.45
N ASN A 389 -4.10 -12.95 -29.42
CA ASN A 389 -4.00 -13.46 -30.77
C ASN A 389 -3.44 -12.41 -31.72
N THR A 390 -2.28 -12.70 -32.29
CA THR A 390 -1.59 -11.83 -33.25
C THR A 390 -1.99 -12.11 -34.70
N ALA A 391 -2.87 -13.08 -34.97
CA ALA A 391 -3.22 -13.50 -36.32
C ALA A 391 -4.10 -12.48 -37.08
N ILE A 392 -4.84 -11.61 -36.38
CA ILE A 392 -5.69 -10.59 -37.02
C ILE A 392 -4.85 -9.33 -37.31
N LYS A 393 -4.75 -8.96 -38.59
CA LYS A 393 -4.19 -7.67 -39.02
C LYS A 393 -5.28 -6.60 -39.03
N THR A 394 -4.97 -5.42 -38.50
CA THR A 394 -5.91 -4.30 -38.34
C THR A 394 -5.43 -3.01 -38.97
N ASN A 395 -6.39 -2.14 -39.25
CA ASN A 395 -6.17 -0.76 -39.67
C ASN A 395 -6.97 0.17 -38.74
N SER A 396 -6.35 0.57 -37.63
CA SER A 396 -6.97 1.42 -36.60
C SER A 396 -7.24 2.87 -37.05
N GLN A 397 -7.03 3.22 -38.33
CA GLN A 397 -7.22 4.58 -38.86
C GLN A 397 -8.63 5.12 -38.64
N TRP A 398 -9.66 4.27 -38.69
CA TRP A 398 -11.04 4.71 -38.48
C TRP A 398 -11.33 5.14 -37.03
N LYS A 399 -10.59 4.61 -36.05
CA LYS A 399 -10.67 5.01 -34.64
C LYS A 399 -10.00 6.37 -34.39
N LEU A 400 -8.98 6.70 -35.19
CA LEU A 400 -8.20 7.92 -35.05
C LEU A 400 -8.78 9.10 -35.85
N ASN A 401 -9.51 8.85 -36.93
CA ASN A 401 -10.16 9.89 -37.72
C ASN A 401 -11.49 10.30 -37.07
N LEU A 402 -11.47 11.40 -36.31
CA LEU A 402 -12.61 11.92 -35.55
C LEU A 402 -13.88 12.09 -36.40
N ASN A 403 -13.76 12.67 -37.60
CA ASN A 403 -14.93 12.92 -38.46
C ASN A 403 -15.58 11.62 -38.92
N LEU A 404 -14.77 10.63 -39.27
CA LEU A 404 -15.25 9.31 -39.67
C LEU A 404 -15.85 8.56 -38.48
N PHE A 405 -15.20 8.63 -37.32
CA PHE A 405 -15.66 8.02 -36.07
C PHE A 405 -17.02 8.57 -35.63
N ASP A 406 -17.20 9.90 -35.63
CA ASP A 406 -18.44 10.56 -35.22
C ASP A 406 -19.61 10.17 -36.16
N GLU A 407 -19.34 10.06 -37.46
CA GLU A 407 -20.36 9.64 -38.43
C GLU A 407 -20.75 8.17 -38.23
N ILE A 408 -19.79 7.28 -37.92
CA ILE A 408 -20.06 5.88 -37.56
C ILE A 408 -20.92 5.81 -36.30
N GLU A 409 -20.54 6.51 -35.24
CA GLU A 409 -21.29 6.49 -33.98
C GLU A 409 -22.71 7.01 -34.19
N LYS A 410 -22.88 8.06 -34.99
CA LYS A 410 -24.20 8.62 -35.31
C LYS A 410 -25.08 7.64 -36.10
N GLN A 411 -24.56 7.03 -37.17
CA GLN A 411 -25.32 6.09 -38.00
C GLN A 411 -25.68 4.82 -37.23
N THR A 412 -24.72 4.27 -36.47
CA THR A 412 -24.97 3.08 -35.64
C THR A 412 -25.94 3.37 -34.48
N THR A 413 -25.93 4.58 -33.94
CA THR A 413 -26.94 5.00 -32.94
C THR A 413 -28.32 5.11 -33.58
N ALA A 414 -28.43 5.66 -34.79
CA ALA A 414 -29.70 5.75 -35.52
C ALA A 414 -30.29 4.37 -35.87
N THR A 415 -29.43 3.36 -36.09
CA THR A 415 -29.86 1.98 -36.39
C THR A 415 -29.94 1.07 -35.17
N ASN A 416 -29.80 1.59 -33.94
CA ASN A 416 -29.74 0.81 -32.68
C ASN A 416 -28.64 -0.28 -32.66
N GLN A 417 -27.53 -0.05 -33.36
CA GLN A 417 -26.34 -0.92 -33.43
C GLN A 417 -25.14 -0.31 -32.69
N LYS A 418 -25.37 0.62 -31.76
CA LYS A 418 -24.31 1.29 -31.00
C LYS A 418 -23.44 0.27 -30.24
N LEU A 419 -22.12 0.35 -30.44
CA LEU A 419 -21.13 -0.40 -29.67
C LEU A 419 -20.83 0.35 -28.36
N LYS A 420 -20.66 -0.38 -27.26
CA LYS A 420 -20.20 0.16 -25.98
C LYS A 420 -18.77 0.71 -26.09
N LEU A 421 -17.96 0.09 -26.95
CA LEU A 421 -16.59 0.49 -27.23
C LEU A 421 -16.45 1.98 -27.58
N PHE A 422 -17.43 2.57 -28.26
CA PHE A 422 -17.33 3.96 -28.74
C PHE A 422 -17.09 4.96 -27.61
N SER A 423 -17.55 4.68 -26.40
CA SER A 423 -17.30 5.53 -25.22
C SER A 423 -15.83 5.63 -24.82
N TYR A 424 -15.00 4.65 -25.20
CA TYR A 424 -13.60 4.55 -24.78
C TYR A 424 -12.63 4.32 -25.94
N ALA A 425 -13.10 4.34 -27.20
CA ALA A 425 -12.35 3.87 -28.37
C ALA A 425 -10.97 4.54 -28.56
N GLN A 426 -10.85 5.81 -28.19
CA GLN A 426 -9.60 6.58 -28.30
C GLN A 426 -8.60 6.29 -27.16
N GLN A 427 -9.05 5.66 -26.08
CA GLN A 427 -8.28 5.38 -24.87
C GLN A 427 -7.89 3.90 -24.77
N LEU A 428 -8.31 3.09 -25.74
CA LEU A 428 -7.98 1.67 -25.80
C LEU A 428 -6.49 1.48 -26.05
N MET A 429 -5.92 0.51 -25.36
CA MET A 429 -4.52 0.13 -25.47
C MET A 429 -4.40 -1.35 -25.83
N PRO A 430 -3.40 -1.73 -26.64
CA PRO A 430 -3.06 -3.13 -26.83
C PRO A 430 -2.58 -3.74 -25.51
N VAL A 431 -2.64 -5.07 -25.40
CA VAL A 431 -2.17 -5.78 -24.19
C VAL A 431 -0.72 -5.45 -23.86
N TYR A 432 -0.44 -5.40 -22.55
CA TYR A 432 0.90 -5.19 -22.02
C TYR A 432 1.80 -6.39 -22.30
N THR A 433 3.11 -6.17 -22.21
CA THR A 433 4.13 -7.17 -22.49
C THR A 433 4.63 -7.83 -21.21
N HIS A 434 5.44 -8.89 -21.34
CA HIS A 434 6.11 -9.49 -20.18
C HIS A 434 7.07 -8.52 -19.48
N ASP A 435 7.68 -7.57 -20.21
CA ASP A 435 8.54 -6.53 -19.62
C ASP A 435 7.74 -5.58 -18.71
N ASP A 436 6.52 -5.21 -19.13
CA ASP A 436 5.61 -4.40 -18.31
C ASP A 436 5.20 -5.14 -17.02
N ILE A 437 5.00 -6.47 -17.12
CA ILE A 437 4.73 -7.32 -15.95
C ILE A 437 5.93 -7.31 -15.00
N GLU A 438 7.15 -7.55 -15.49
CA GLU A 438 8.34 -7.59 -14.65
C GLU A 438 8.58 -6.26 -13.92
N LYS A 439 8.44 -5.12 -14.61
CA LYS A 439 8.49 -3.78 -13.99
C LYS A 439 7.47 -3.60 -12.88
N CYS A 440 6.25 -4.10 -13.08
CA CYS A 440 5.20 -4.06 -12.07
C CYS A 440 5.54 -4.94 -10.87
N LEU A 441 5.94 -6.19 -11.09
CA LEU A 441 6.21 -7.16 -10.02
C LEU A 441 7.42 -6.77 -9.15
N ASN A 442 8.41 -6.08 -9.72
CA ASN A 442 9.59 -5.61 -8.99
C ASN A 442 9.27 -4.58 -7.89
N ASN A 443 8.13 -3.91 -7.98
CA ASN A 443 7.69 -2.88 -7.03
C ASN A 443 6.66 -3.39 -6.01
N ILE A 444 6.46 -4.71 -5.92
CA ILE A 444 5.49 -5.31 -5.00
C ILE A 444 6.15 -5.66 -3.67
N THR A 445 5.49 -5.25 -2.58
CA THR A 445 5.77 -5.65 -1.21
C THR A 445 4.65 -6.55 -0.69
N ILE A 446 5.04 -7.70 -0.17
CA ILE A 446 4.13 -8.68 0.43
C ILE A 446 3.79 -8.28 1.87
N VAL A 447 2.52 -8.40 2.23
CA VAL A 447 1.98 -8.10 3.57
C VAL A 447 1.16 -9.28 4.08
N HIS A 448 1.36 -9.67 5.34
CA HIS A 448 0.60 -10.75 5.97
C HIS A 448 -0.68 -10.22 6.65
N PHE A 449 -1.64 -11.10 6.89
CA PHE A 449 -2.83 -10.71 7.65
C PHE A 449 -2.47 -10.21 9.05
N ASN A 450 -3.09 -9.10 9.44
CA ASN A 450 -2.88 -8.40 10.72
C ASN A 450 -1.47 -7.84 10.92
N GLU A 451 -0.61 -7.88 9.89
CA GLU A 451 0.67 -7.19 9.90
C GLU A 451 0.43 -5.67 9.81
N GLN A 452 1.10 -4.90 10.67
CA GLN A 452 1.06 -3.45 10.62
C GLN A 452 2.27 -2.91 9.85
N VAL A 453 2.02 -2.42 8.64
CA VAL A 453 3.04 -1.89 7.75
C VAL A 453 3.03 -0.37 7.80
N ASN A 454 4.18 0.24 8.06
CA ASN A 454 4.33 1.69 8.01
C ASN A 454 4.52 2.10 6.54
N LEU A 455 3.44 2.56 5.90
CA LEU A 455 3.50 3.14 4.56
C LEU A 455 4.34 4.42 4.56
N TYR A 456 4.13 5.25 5.57
CA TYR A 456 4.90 6.47 5.84
C TYR A 456 4.96 6.73 7.36
N SER A 457 5.73 7.74 7.78
CA SER A 457 5.80 8.15 9.20
C SER A 457 4.43 8.45 9.83
N SER A 458 3.47 8.88 9.02
CA SER A 458 2.12 9.28 9.47
C SER A 458 0.99 8.33 9.07
N ILE A 459 1.28 7.28 8.28
CA ILE A 459 0.26 6.36 7.74
C ILE A 459 0.72 4.93 7.97
N ARG A 460 -0.09 4.17 8.70
CA ARG A 460 0.02 2.71 8.81
C ARG A 460 -1.09 2.03 8.05
N ALA A 461 -0.77 0.93 7.40
CA ALA A 461 -1.74 0.04 6.78
C ALA A 461 -1.70 -1.33 7.44
N CYS A 462 -2.84 -2.00 7.43
CA CYS A 462 -2.98 -3.37 7.89
C CYS A 462 -3.94 -4.11 6.96
N ALA A 463 -3.51 -5.26 6.46
CA ALA A 463 -4.35 -6.15 5.65
C ALA A 463 -5.13 -7.09 6.57
N VAL A 464 -6.46 -7.10 6.46
CA VAL A 464 -7.34 -7.95 7.28
C VAL A 464 -8.11 -8.88 6.36
N SER A 465 -8.27 -10.16 6.70
CA SER A 465 -8.94 -11.11 5.79
C SER A 465 -10.37 -10.69 5.44
N SER A 466 -10.71 -10.70 4.14
CA SER A 466 -12.08 -10.43 3.64
C SER A 466 -12.91 -11.70 3.46
N GLY A 467 -12.28 -12.87 3.50
CA GLY A 467 -12.90 -14.19 3.34
C GLY A 467 -13.31 -14.59 1.93
N TYR A 468 -13.20 -13.70 0.94
CA TYR A 468 -13.74 -13.93 -0.41
C TYR A 468 -12.93 -14.92 -1.23
N ALA A 469 -11.62 -14.72 -1.32
CA ALA A 469 -10.70 -15.58 -2.05
C ALA A 469 -9.38 -15.75 -1.27
N LEU A 470 -8.54 -16.69 -1.70
CA LEU A 470 -7.22 -16.87 -1.08
C LEU A 470 -6.40 -15.57 -1.13
N GLY A 471 -5.97 -15.11 0.05
CA GLY A 471 -5.23 -13.86 0.21
C GLY A 471 -6.08 -12.59 0.14
N SER A 472 -7.37 -12.65 -0.17
CA SER A 472 -8.18 -11.43 -0.29
C SER A 472 -8.30 -10.71 1.06
N CYS A 473 -8.16 -9.39 1.03
CA CYS A 473 -8.08 -8.57 2.23
C CYS A 473 -8.91 -7.30 2.11
N ASN A 474 -9.31 -6.78 3.27
CA ASN A 474 -9.80 -5.44 3.47
C ASN A 474 -8.67 -4.62 4.13
N TRP A 475 -8.46 -3.40 3.66
CA TRP A 475 -7.38 -2.55 4.15
C TRP A 475 -7.85 -1.66 5.30
N LEU A 476 -7.11 -1.64 6.40
CA LEU A 476 -7.29 -0.68 7.48
C LEU A 476 -6.12 0.32 7.49
N LEU A 477 -6.43 1.60 7.33
CA LEU A 477 -5.47 2.68 7.39
C LEU A 477 -5.60 3.45 8.70
N GLU A 478 -4.48 3.55 9.42
CA GLU A 478 -4.34 4.38 10.61
C GLU A 478 -3.49 5.61 10.29
N ILE A 479 -4.15 6.76 10.29
CA ILE A 479 -3.55 8.04 9.87
C ILE A 479 -3.34 8.91 11.10
N ASN A 480 -2.09 9.22 11.42
CA ASN A 480 -1.76 10.15 12.51
C ASN A 480 -2.02 11.59 12.06
N VAL A 481 -2.86 12.33 12.78
CA VAL A 481 -3.22 13.72 12.47
C VAL A 481 -2.13 14.71 12.90
N ASN A 482 -1.37 14.43 13.96
CA ASN A 482 -0.39 15.36 14.50
C ASN A 482 0.80 15.52 13.54
N HIS A 483 1.09 16.77 13.15
CA HIS A 483 2.02 17.11 12.06
C HIS A 483 3.50 17.14 12.49
N ASN A 484 3.79 17.26 13.79
CA ASN A 484 5.14 17.62 14.25
C ASN A 484 5.94 16.44 14.80
N GLN A 485 5.54 15.21 14.51
CA GLN A 485 6.22 14.03 15.04
C GLN A 485 6.79 13.18 13.90
N THR A 486 8.12 13.19 13.80
CA THR A 486 8.93 12.14 13.17
C THR A 486 8.91 10.84 13.99
N SER A 487 8.23 10.81 15.14
CA SER A 487 8.02 9.58 15.89
C SER A 487 7.08 8.68 15.10
N LYS A 488 7.56 7.46 14.81
CA LYS A 488 6.75 6.31 14.40
C LYS A 488 5.45 6.30 15.20
N ILE A 489 4.36 5.79 14.62
CA ILE A 489 3.11 5.59 15.36
C ILE A 489 3.41 4.56 16.48
N GLU A 490 3.73 5.04 17.69
CA GLU A 490 3.98 4.20 18.84
C GLU A 490 2.66 3.59 19.30
N THR A 491 2.65 2.28 19.50
CA THR A 491 1.47 1.47 19.83
C THR A 491 0.85 1.78 21.21
N SER A 492 1.34 2.79 21.93
CA SER A 492 1.07 2.99 23.35
C SER A 492 0.56 4.38 23.78
N THR A 493 0.35 5.35 22.88
CA THR A 493 -0.23 6.65 23.27
C THR A 493 -1.65 6.85 22.72
N GLY A 494 -2.57 7.27 23.59
CA GLY A 494 -4.02 7.16 23.44
C GLY A 494 -4.59 7.63 22.10
N GLY A 495 -5.59 6.89 21.60
CA GLY A 495 -6.20 7.02 20.26
C GLY A 495 -6.94 8.33 19.94
N SER A 496 -6.69 9.43 20.64
CA SER A 496 -7.31 10.73 20.38
C SER A 496 -6.81 11.41 19.10
N SER A 497 -5.67 11.01 18.54
CA SER A 497 -5.04 11.69 17.39
C SER A 497 -4.86 10.83 16.13
N ILE A 498 -5.38 9.60 16.11
CA ILE A 498 -5.29 8.67 14.96
C ILE A 498 -6.66 8.56 14.30
N ILE A 499 -6.78 8.76 13.00
CA ILE A 499 -7.99 8.46 12.22
C ILE A 499 -7.91 7.02 11.72
N ARG A 500 -9.02 6.27 11.85
CA ARG A 500 -9.14 4.94 11.24
C ARG A 500 -10.02 5.00 10.00
N PHE A 501 -9.43 4.70 8.85
CA PHE A 501 -10.11 4.57 7.56
C PHE A 501 -10.11 3.10 7.15
N GLY A 502 -11.29 2.47 7.12
CA GLY A 502 -11.46 1.10 6.64
C GLY A 502 -11.88 1.09 5.18
N TYR A 503 -11.25 0.24 4.38
CA TYR A 503 -11.63 -0.06 3.01
C TYR A 503 -12.04 -1.54 2.91
N SER A 504 -13.32 -1.77 2.65
CA SER A 504 -13.92 -3.10 2.54
C SER A 504 -14.32 -3.37 1.09
N SER A 505 -13.61 -4.27 0.43
CA SER A 505 -13.80 -4.66 -0.97
C SER A 505 -13.88 -6.18 -1.07
N SER A 506 -14.83 -6.70 -1.84
CA SER A 506 -15.05 -8.16 -2.05
C SER A 506 -14.94 -8.96 -0.75
N SER A 507 -15.95 -8.86 0.11
CA SER A 507 -16.01 -9.59 1.38
C SER A 507 -17.10 -10.65 1.36
N THR A 508 -16.95 -11.70 2.17
CA THR A 508 -17.99 -12.71 2.39
C THR A 508 -18.01 -13.19 3.84
N THR A 509 -19.19 -13.58 4.31
CA THR A 509 -19.38 -14.28 5.60
C THR A 509 -19.63 -15.77 5.43
N LEU A 510 -19.71 -16.25 4.19
CA LEU A 510 -19.87 -17.67 3.89
C LEU A 510 -18.60 -18.43 4.25
N ALA A 511 -18.76 -19.66 4.72
CA ALA A 511 -17.64 -20.54 5.02
C ALA A 511 -17.20 -21.28 3.75
N THR A 512 -16.33 -20.67 2.96
CA THR A 512 -15.63 -21.27 1.81
C THR A 512 -14.22 -21.71 2.22
N HIS A 513 -13.35 -22.06 1.26
CA HIS A 513 -11.98 -22.47 1.54
C HIS A 513 -11.04 -21.42 2.21
N PRO A 514 -11.11 -20.09 1.95
CA PRO A 514 -10.19 -19.10 2.53
C PRO A 514 -10.40 -18.88 4.04
N THR A 515 -9.44 -18.21 4.69
CA THR A 515 -9.62 -17.71 6.07
C THR A 515 -10.87 -16.84 6.16
N LYS A 516 -11.67 -17.01 7.23
CA LYS A 516 -12.92 -16.25 7.41
C LYS A 516 -12.68 -14.74 7.50
N MET A 517 -13.67 -13.96 7.07
CA MET A 517 -13.67 -12.51 7.23
C MET A 517 -13.48 -12.10 8.69
N ILE A 518 -12.50 -11.23 8.95
CA ILE A 518 -12.25 -10.66 10.28
C ILE A 518 -12.81 -9.23 10.29
N TYR A 519 -13.87 -9.02 11.07
CA TYR A 519 -14.56 -7.73 11.12
C TYR A 519 -14.24 -6.88 12.37
N ASP A 520 -13.54 -7.43 13.37
CA ASP A 520 -13.25 -6.74 14.64
C ASP A 520 -12.47 -5.43 14.46
N HIS A 521 -11.59 -5.38 13.46
CA HIS A 521 -10.77 -4.22 13.12
C HIS A 521 -11.60 -3.02 12.63
N PHE A 522 -12.83 -3.24 12.17
CA PHE A 522 -13.72 -2.19 11.68
C PHE A 522 -14.64 -1.60 12.75
N LYS A 523 -14.57 -2.11 13.99
CA LYS A 523 -15.37 -1.60 15.11
C LYS A 523 -15.04 -0.13 15.37
N SER A 524 -16.06 0.74 15.26
CA SER A 524 -15.94 2.17 15.52
C SER A 524 -14.90 2.90 14.66
N CYS A 525 -14.72 2.46 13.39
CA CYS A 525 -13.92 3.21 12.41
C CYS A 525 -14.47 4.65 12.23
N ASP A 526 -13.57 5.61 11.97
CA ASP A 526 -13.98 6.98 11.69
C ASP A 526 -14.60 7.06 10.28
N TYR A 527 -13.97 6.40 9.30
CA TYR A 527 -14.47 6.27 7.94
C TYR A 527 -14.47 4.79 7.53
N LEU A 528 -15.54 4.35 6.86
CA LEU A 528 -15.61 3.03 6.23
C LEU A 528 -16.09 3.19 4.78
N LEU A 529 -15.25 2.82 3.81
CA LEU A 529 -15.60 2.72 2.40
C LEU A 529 -15.99 1.27 2.08
N VAL A 530 -17.20 1.07 1.57
CA VAL A 530 -17.73 -0.26 1.21
C VAL A 530 -17.98 -0.32 -0.29
N THR A 531 -17.38 -1.32 -0.94
CA THR A 531 -17.45 -1.54 -2.39
C THR A 531 -17.66 -3.02 -2.71
N ASN A 532 -17.93 -3.31 -4.00
CA ASN A 532 -18.00 -4.65 -4.55
C ASN A 532 -18.95 -5.61 -3.77
N LEU A 533 -20.19 -5.18 -3.56
CA LEU A 533 -21.26 -6.01 -3.01
C LEU A 533 -21.87 -6.91 -4.09
N SER A 534 -22.65 -7.92 -3.69
CA SER A 534 -23.23 -8.87 -4.63
C SER A 534 -24.09 -8.20 -5.72
N ARG A 535 -23.88 -8.60 -6.97
CA ARG A 535 -24.64 -8.14 -8.15
C ARG A 535 -26.03 -8.78 -8.23
N THR A 536 -26.20 -9.92 -7.57
CA THR A 536 -27.43 -10.74 -7.61
C THR A 536 -27.99 -10.93 -6.20
N PRO A 537 -28.41 -9.84 -5.50
CA PRO A 537 -28.76 -9.89 -4.07
C PRO A 537 -30.02 -10.71 -3.77
N THR A 538 -30.82 -11.05 -4.78
CA THR A 538 -32.02 -11.89 -4.65
C THR A 538 -31.70 -13.38 -4.58
N TYR A 539 -30.50 -13.75 -5.02
CA TYR A 539 -30.10 -15.13 -5.15
C TYR A 539 -29.29 -15.58 -3.95
N GLU A 540 -29.74 -16.63 -3.27
CA GLU A 540 -28.98 -17.25 -2.18
C GLU A 540 -28.00 -18.29 -2.76
N PRO A 541 -26.68 -18.17 -2.52
CA PRO A 541 -25.67 -18.99 -3.19
C PRO A 541 -25.87 -20.49 -3.03
N TRP A 542 -26.30 -20.93 -1.84
CA TRP A 542 -26.55 -22.35 -1.57
C TRP A 542 -27.67 -22.95 -2.43
N THR A 543 -28.73 -22.19 -2.67
CA THR A 543 -29.86 -22.64 -3.49
C THR A 543 -29.43 -22.83 -4.94
N ILE A 544 -28.63 -21.91 -5.46
CA ILE A 544 -28.12 -21.95 -6.83
C ILE A 544 -27.15 -23.12 -7.01
N VAL A 545 -26.27 -23.36 -6.04
CA VAL A 545 -25.31 -24.48 -6.08
C VAL A 545 -26.04 -25.84 -6.13
N ASN A 546 -27.18 -25.97 -5.44
CA ASN A 546 -28.03 -27.16 -5.54
C ASN A 546 -28.72 -27.28 -6.91
N GLU A 547 -29.22 -26.18 -7.46
CA GLU A 547 -29.78 -26.18 -8.81
C GLU A 547 -28.71 -26.52 -9.86
N PHE A 548 -27.52 -25.95 -9.73
CA PHE A 548 -26.35 -26.21 -10.56
C PHE A 548 -26.01 -27.69 -10.62
N THR A 549 -25.88 -28.34 -9.47
CA THR A 549 -25.60 -29.79 -9.43
C THR A 549 -26.72 -30.63 -10.03
N THR A 550 -27.98 -30.26 -9.82
CA THR A 550 -29.13 -30.93 -10.43
C THR A 550 -29.11 -30.83 -11.97
N LYS A 551 -28.76 -29.65 -12.50
CA LYS A 551 -28.62 -29.45 -13.96
C LYS A 551 -27.43 -30.22 -14.54
N VAL A 552 -26.29 -30.20 -13.86
CA VAL A 552 -25.11 -30.99 -14.25
C VAL A 552 -25.46 -32.47 -14.29
N GLU A 553 -26.10 -33.01 -13.25
CA GLU A 553 -26.54 -34.41 -13.21
C GLU A 553 -27.45 -34.77 -14.38
N THR A 554 -28.45 -33.93 -14.66
CA THR A 554 -29.41 -34.17 -15.76
C THR A 554 -28.68 -34.31 -17.10
N VAL A 555 -27.73 -33.41 -17.37
CA VAL A 555 -26.95 -33.41 -18.61
C VAL A 555 -26.05 -34.65 -18.71
N LEU A 556 -25.39 -35.02 -17.62
CA LEU A 556 -24.49 -36.19 -17.59
C LEU A 556 -25.28 -37.50 -17.76
N ARG A 557 -26.48 -37.62 -17.17
CA ARG A 557 -27.37 -38.78 -17.34
C ARG A 557 -27.90 -38.91 -18.78
N ASP A 558 -28.05 -37.79 -19.49
CA ASP A 558 -28.37 -37.74 -20.91
C ASP A 558 -27.16 -38.08 -21.82
N ASN A 559 -26.05 -38.55 -21.24
CA ASN A 559 -24.77 -38.82 -21.90
C ASN A 559 -24.17 -37.59 -22.60
N GLY A 560 -24.55 -36.39 -22.14
CA GLY A 560 -24.03 -35.10 -22.60
C GLY A 560 -22.85 -34.62 -21.76
N SER A 561 -22.11 -33.65 -22.29
CA SER A 561 -21.04 -32.97 -21.57
C SER A 561 -21.45 -31.57 -21.14
N VAL A 562 -20.92 -31.13 -20.00
CA VAL A 562 -21.18 -29.79 -19.44
C VAL A 562 -19.94 -28.92 -19.63
N LEU A 563 -20.12 -27.74 -20.23
CA LEU A 563 -19.10 -26.70 -20.34
C LEU A 563 -19.38 -25.57 -19.35
N ILE A 564 -18.39 -25.18 -18.56
CA ILE A 564 -18.49 -24.14 -17.54
C ILE A 564 -17.42 -23.08 -17.80
N PRO A 565 -17.79 -21.90 -18.31
CA PRO A 565 -16.90 -20.75 -18.38
C PRO A 565 -16.56 -20.27 -16.96
N CYS A 566 -15.27 -20.21 -16.63
CA CYS A 566 -14.83 -19.80 -15.29
C CYS A 566 -13.42 -19.19 -15.29
N HIS A 567 -13.11 -18.48 -14.21
CA HIS A 567 -11.75 -18.06 -13.88
C HIS A 567 -10.87 -19.27 -13.48
N SER A 568 -9.55 -19.11 -13.65
CA SER A 568 -8.56 -20.15 -13.33
C SER A 568 -8.28 -20.30 -11.82
N THR A 569 -8.86 -19.44 -10.98
CA THR A 569 -8.67 -19.42 -9.52
C THR A 569 -9.95 -18.99 -8.79
N GLY A 570 -10.00 -19.11 -7.46
CA GLY A 570 -11.12 -18.63 -6.65
C GLY A 570 -12.12 -19.74 -6.31
N ILE A 571 -13.43 -19.48 -6.50
CA ILE A 571 -14.52 -20.37 -6.07
C ILE A 571 -14.49 -21.76 -6.74
N ILE A 572 -13.76 -21.88 -7.85
CA ILE A 572 -13.61 -23.13 -8.61
C ILE A 572 -13.09 -24.29 -7.75
N TYR A 573 -12.25 -24.02 -6.75
CA TYR A 573 -11.73 -25.03 -5.84
C TYR A 573 -12.83 -25.67 -4.98
N ASP A 574 -13.78 -24.86 -4.52
CA ASP A 574 -14.96 -25.36 -3.79
C ASP A 574 -15.90 -26.13 -4.73
N ILE A 575 -16.04 -25.70 -5.98
CA ILE A 575 -16.88 -26.36 -6.99
C ILE A 575 -16.36 -27.77 -7.30
N PHE A 576 -15.04 -27.96 -7.47
CA PHE A 576 -14.45 -29.30 -7.66
C PHE A 576 -14.79 -30.25 -6.52
N GLU A 577 -14.63 -29.77 -5.28
CA GLU A 577 -14.92 -30.57 -4.09
C GLU A 577 -16.42 -30.88 -3.95
N PHE A 578 -17.28 -29.88 -4.22
CA PHE A 578 -18.72 -30.04 -4.14
C PHE A 578 -19.25 -31.04 -5.19
N LEU A 579 -18.83 -30.89 -6.45
CA LEU A 579 -19.23 -31.80 -7.52
C LEU A 579 -18.77 -33.23 -7.27
N THR A 580 -17.53 -33.42 -6.80
CA THR A 580 -17.01 -34.76 -6.50
C THR A 580 -17.88 -35.46 -5.45
N LYS A 581 -18.13 -34.80 -4.31
CA LYS A 581 -19.00 -35.35 -3.25
C LYS A 581 -20.41 -35.61 -3.74
N TYR A 582 -20.92 -34.75 -4.63
CA TYR A 582 -22.23 -34.94 -5.23
C TYR A 582 -22.26 -36.17 -6.14
N PHE A 583 -21.26 -36.34 -7.01
CA PHE A 583 -21.14 -37.50 -7.90
C PHE A 583 -21.03 -38.82 -7.14
N GLU A 584 -20.34 -38.84 -6.01
CA GLU A 584 -20.32 -40.00 -5.11
C GLU A 584 -21.73 -40.35 -4.61
N LYS A 585 -22.52 -39.35 -4.22
CA LYS A 585 -23.89 -39.53 -3.74
C LYS A 585 -24.84 -40.06 -4.83
N VAL A 586 -24.70 -39.59 -6.07
CA VAL A 586 -25.58 -39.96 -7.19
C VAL A 586 -25.04 -41.11 -8.05
N ASN A 587 -23.92 -41.72 -7.65
CA ASN A 587 -23.26 -42.84 -8.33
C ASN A 587 -22.74 -42.51 -9.76
N LEU A 588 -22.17 -41.30 -9.93
CA LEU A 588 -21.51 -40.83 -11.16
C LEU A 588 -19.97 -40.84 -11.00
N LEU A 589 -19.42 -41.92 -10.45
CA LEU A 589 -18.01 -42.01 -10.03
C LEU A 589 -16.97 -41.96 -11.17
N ASN A 590 -17.38 -42.27 -12.40
CA ASN A 590 -16.48 -42.35 -13.56
C ASN A 590 -16.45 -41.08 -14.41
N VAL A 591 -17.22 -40.05 -14.03
CA VAL A 591 -17.28 -38.79 -14.80
C VAL A 591 -15.99 -38.01 -14.56
N GLN A 592 -15.28 -37.70 -15.65
CA GLN A 592 -14.07 -36.89 -15.62
C GLN A 592 -14.40 -35.40 -15.66
N MET A 593 -13.62 -34.63 -14.90
CA MET A 593 -13.58 -33.18 -14.94
C MET A 593 -12.30 -32.73 -15.65
N TYR A 594 -12.42 -31.81 -16.61
CA TYR A 594 -11.30 -31.23 -17.33
C TYR A 594 -11.12 -29.78 -16.90
N PHE A 595 -9.91 -29.38 -16.53
CA PHE A 595 -9.58 -28.00 -16.18
C PHE A 595 -8.54 -27.45 -17.15
N ILE A 596 -8.98 -26.52 -18.01
CA ILE A 596 -8.24 -26.08 -19.20
C ILE A 596 -7.88 -24.61 -19.05
N SER A 597 -6.58 -24.36 -18.85
CA SER A 597 -5.98 -23.03 -18.82
C SER A 597 -4.46 -23.20 -18.86
N PRO A 598 -3.70 -22.29 -19.50
CA PRO A 598 -2.24 -22.34 -19.48
C PRO A 598 -1.65 -22.28 -18.07
N ILE A 599 -2.35 -21.66 -17.11
CA ILE A 599 -1.90 -21.49 -15.73
C ILE A 599 -2.58 -22.45 -14.75
N SER A 600 -3.44 -23.36 -15.22
CA SER A 600 -4.24 -24.29 -14.39
C SER A 600 -3.39 -25.05 -13.36
N GLN A 601 -2.32 -25.70 -13.81
CA GLN A 601 -1.42 -26.48 -12.94
C GLN A 601 -0.70 -25.61 -11.91
N ALA A 602 -0.27 -24.40 -12.30
CA ALA A 602 0.37 -23.46 -11.39
C ALA A 602 -0.60 -22.95 -10.32
N CYS A 603 -1.85 -22.68 -10.68
CA CYS A 603 -2.87 -22.23 -9.74
C CYS A 603 -3.19 -23.31 -8.69
N LEU A 604 -3.29 -24.57 -9.11
CA LEU A 604 -3.51 -25.69 -8.18
C LEU A 604 -2.30 -25.94 -7.26
N SER A 605 -1.06 -25.73 -7.73
CA SER A 605 0.12 -25.87 -6.88
C SER A 605 0.24 -24.72 -5.87
N ILE A 606 -0.02 -23.48 -6.32
CA ILE A 606 -0.03 -22.28 -5.46
C ILE A 606 -1.08 -22.42 -4.35
N SER A 607 -2.31 -22.85 -4.66
CA SER A 607 -3.35 -23.00 -3.65
C SER A 607 -2.96 -23.97 -2.53
N ASN A 608 -2.24 -25.05 -2.87
CA ASN A 608 -1.72 -25.97 -1.86
C ASN A 608 -0.54 -25.42 -1.06
N ALA A 609 0.36 -24.68 -1.71
CA ALA A 609 1.50 -24.06 -1.04
C ALA A 609 1.04 -23.02 -0.02
N MET A 610 -0.04 -22.29 -0.32
CA MET A 610 -0.59 -21.21 0.51
C MET A 610 -1.57 -21.72 1.59
N SER A 611 -1.27 -22.85 2.20
CA SER A 611 -2.12 -23.49 3.21
C SER A 611 -2.30 -22.69 4.50
N GLU A 612 -1.48 -21.67 4.76
CA GLU A 612 -1.64 -20.74 5.88
C GLU A 612 -2.79 -19.72 5.68
N TRP A 613 -3.31 -19.60 4.45
CA TRP A 613 -4.35 -18.62 4.07
C TRP A 613 -5.76 -19.24 3.93
N VAL A 614 -5.91 -20.52 4.27
CA VAL A 614 -7.21 -21.23 4.28
C VAL A 614 -7.82 -21.28 5.69
N THR A 615 -9.05 -21.79 5.80
CA THR A 615 -9.70 -22.07 7.09
C THR A 615 -8.84 -22.90 8.05
N GLU A 616 -8.97 -22.66 9.36
CA GLU A 616 -8.25 -23.38 10.42
C GLU A 616 -8.35 -24.91 10.31
N THR A 617 -9.50 -25.42 9.87
CA THR A 617 -9.71 -26.85 9.62
C THR A 617 -8.78 -27.39 8.54
N ARG A 618 -8.64 -26.67 7.41
CA ARG A 618 -7.75 -27.05 6.31
C ARG A 618 -6.28 -26.80 6.66
N GLN A 619 -5.98 -25.75 7.43
CA GLN A 619 -4.64 -25.52 7.99
C GLN A 619 -4.19 -26.71 8.83
N THR A 620 -5.05 -27.19 9.74
CA THR A 620 -4.75 -28.34 10.60
C THR A 620 -4.51 -29.61 9.78
N SER A 621 -5.30 -29.82 8.73
CA SER A 621 -5.08 -30.89 7.75
C SER A 621 -3.68 -30.80 7.12
N ALA A 622 -3.29 -29.62 6.64
CA ALA A 622 -1.96 -29.37 6.07
C ALA A 622 -0.83 -29.65 7.08
N PHE A 623 -0.96 -29.17 8.32
CA PHE A 623 0.01 -29.42 9.40
C PHE A 623 0.14 -30.91 9.77
N SER A 624 -0.93 -31.69 9.62
CA SER A 624 -0.90 -33.14 9.82
C SER A 624 -0.30 -33.92 8.63
N GLY A 625 0.11 -33.24 7.55
CA GLY A 625 0.65 -33.84 6.34
C GLY A 625 -0.41 -34.29 5.33
N THR A 626 -1.69 -33.99 5.57
CA THR A 626 -2.78 -34.21 4.60
C THR A 626 -2.98 -32.97 3.74
N GLN A 627 -3.33 -33.14 2.47
CA GLN A 627 -3.44 -31.99 1.57
C GLN A 627 -4.68 -31.14 1.91
N PRO A 628 -4.57 -29.80 1.91
CA PRO A 628 -5.67 -28.92 2.31
C PRO A 628 -6.83 -28.89 1.32
N PHE A 629 -6.60 -29.28 0.06
CA PHE A 629 -7.60 -29.30 -1.00
C PHE A 629 -7.70 -30.68 -1.66
N LEU A 630 -8.90 -31.03 -2.10
CA LEU A 630 -9.20 -32.32 -2.73
C LEU A 630 -8.67 -32.43 -4.17
N HIS A 631 -8.45 -31.31 -4.88
CA HIS A 631 -8.10 -31.33 -6.30
C HIS A 631 -6.82 -32.10 -6.60
N ASN A 632 -5.89 -32.21 -5.67
CA ASN A 632 -4.69 -33.04 -5.86
C ASN A 632 -4.99 -34.53 -5.94
N ASP A 633 -5.88 -35.02 -5.07
CA ASP A 633 -6.31 -36.41 -5.09
C ASP A 633 -7.08 -36.70 -6.36
N LEU A 634 -7.90 -35.73 -6.82
CA LEU A 634 -8.60 -35.81 -8.10
C LEU A 634 -7.64 -35.83 -9.30
N THR A 635 -6.57 -35.03 -9.27
CA THR A 635 -5.55 -35.04 -10.31
C THR A 635 -4.79 -36.37 -10.32
N ARG A 636 -4.47 -36.91 -9.14
CA ARG A 636 -3.79 -38.21 -9.00
C ARG A 636 -4.65 -39.37 -9.45
N SER A 637 -5.95 -39.34 -9.17
CA SER A 637 -6.92 -40.36 -9.59
C SER A 637 -7.35 -40.21 -11.06
N LYS A 638 -6.92 -39.16 -11.75
CA LYS A 638 -7.34 -38.78 -13.11
C LYS A 638 -8.84 -38.47 -13.24
N LEU A 639 -9.51 -38.19 -12.12
CA LEU A 639 -10.87 -37.63 -12.15
C LEU A 639 -10.86 -36.13 -12.47
N LEU A 640 -9.76 -35.43 -12.18
CA LEU A 640 -9.52 -34.06 -12.62
C LEU A 640 -8.30 -34.02 -13.55
N ILE A 641 -8.52 -33.77 -14.85
CA ILE A 641 -7.48 -33.73 -15.86
C ILE A 641 -7.15 -32.26 -16.15
N ASN A 642 -5.92 -31.85 -15.82
CA ASN A 642 -5.43 -30.51 -16.10
C ASN A 642 -4.80 -30.45 -17.48
N ILE A 643 -5.19 -29.44 -18.27
CA ILE A 643 -4.61 -29.16 -19.58
C ILE A 643 -3.97 -27.78 -19.53
N THR A 644 -2.64 -27.76 -19.45
CA THR A 644 -1.81 -26.55 -19.45
C THR A 644 -1.50 -26.12 -20.88
N SER A 645 -2.51 -25.64 -21.59
CA SER A 645 -2.30 -25.04 -22.90
C SER A 645 -3.27 -23.90 -23.14
N HIS A 646 -2.77 -22.89 -23.87
CA HIS A 646 -3.57 -21.81 -24.44
C HIS A 646 -4.19 -22.20 -25.80
N LEU A 647 -3.65 -23.25 -26.45
CA LEU A 647 -4.08 -23.78 -27.74
C LEU A 647 -4.36 -25.28 -27.63
N LEU A 648 -5.56 -25.72 -28.02
CA LEU A 648 -5.91 -27.13 -27.96
C LEU A 648 -5.28 -27.96 -29.10
N ASP A 649 -4.64 -27.30 -30.08
CA ASP A 649 -4.13 -27.91 -31.31
C ASP A 649 -2.62 -28.21 -31.34
N ASP A 650 -1.80 -27.72 -30.40
CA ASP A 650 -0.34 -28.02 -30.38
C ASP A 650 -0.04 -29.53 -30.17
N ASN A 651 -1.05 -30.31 -29.79
CA ASN A 651 -1.02 -31.76 -29.86
C ASN A 651 -2.29 -32.26 -30.57
N GLU A 652 -2.25 -32.41 -31.89
CA GLU A 652 -3.34 -32.86 -32.79
C GLU A 652 -4.05 -34.21 -32.43
N ASN A 653 -3.85 -34.77 -31.23
CA ASN A 653 -4.46 -36.03 -30.78
C ASN A 653 -5.15 -35.99 -29.39
N LEU A 654 -5.19 -34.86 -28.66
CA LEU A 654 -5.38 -34.91 -27.20
C LEU A 654 -6.74 -34.54 -26.59
N ILE A 655 -7.78 -34.21 -27.35
CA ILE A 655 -9.10 -33.96 -26.72
C ILE A 655 -10.24 -34.69 -27.43
N ASN A 656 -10.15 -36.01 -27.51
CA ASN A 656 -11.37 -36.81 -27.46
C ASN A 656 -11.80 -36.86 -25.98
N PHE A 657 -12.65 -35.91 -25.58
CA PHE A 657 -13.25 -35.96 -24.25
C PHE A 657 -13.97 -37.29 -24.08
N GLU A 658 -13.67 -38.01 -23.00
CA GLU A 658 -14.44 -39.19 -22.62
C GLU A 658 -15.81 -38.72 -22.12
N GLN A 659 -16.79 -38.69 -23.03
CA GLN A 659 -18.15 -38.26 -22.70
C GLN A 659 -18.90 -39.37 -21.95
N PRO A 660 -19.70 -39.03 -20.91
CA PRO A 660 -20.03 -37.69 -20.44
C PRO A 660 -18.96 -37.10 -19.50
N CYS A 661 -18.66 -35.81 -19.64
CA CYS A 661 -17.66 -35.11 -18.83
C CYS A 661 -18.09 -33.68 -18.44
N VAL A 662 -17.37 -33.09 -17.50
CA VAL A 662 -17.49 -31.66 -17.14
C VAL A 662 -16.21 -30.95 -17.52
N VAL A 663 -16.32 -29.80 -18.20
CA VAL A 663 -15.17 -29.03 -18.70
C VAL A 663 -15.21 -27.62 -18.14
N PHE A 664 -14.13 -27.21 -17.50
CA PHE A 664 -13.89 -25.88 -16.95
C PHE A 664 -12.83 -25.17 -17.80
N ALA A 665 -13.17 -24.02 -18.36
CA ALA A 665 -12.27 -23.27 -19.24
C ALA A 665 -12.56 -21.76 -19.21
N GLY A 666 -11.52 -20.95 -19.30
CA GLY A 666 -11.60 -19.50 -19.50
C GLY A 666 -11.50 -19.10 -20.98
N ASP A 667 -11.84 -17.87 -21.37
CA ASP A 667 -12.29 -16.74 -20.54
C ASP A 667 -13.82 -16.59 -20.45
N ILE A 668 -14.34 -15.97 -19.38
CA ILE A 668 -15.79 -15.83 -19.11
C ILE A 668 -16.52 -14.99 -20.16
N SER A 669 -15.83 -14.04 -20.81
CA SER A 669 -16.40 -13.23 -21.92
C SER A 669 -16.74 -14.05 -23.17
N LEU A 670 -16.21 -15.27 -23.29
CA LEU A 670 -16.28 -16.11 -24.49
C LEU A 670 -15.67 -15.47 -25.74
N ARG A 671 -14.75 -14.50 -25.58
CA ARG A 671 -14.13 -13.81 -26.72
C ARG A 671 -12.73 -14.32 -27.05
N PHE A 672 -12.06 -14.95 -26.11
CA PHE A 672 -10.70 -15.47 -26.28
C PHE A 672 -10.45 -16.63 -25.32
N GLY A 673 -9.27 -17.24 -25.47
CA GLY A 673 -8.90 -18.43 -24.72
C GLY A 673 -9.51 -19.72 -25.27
N PRO A 674 -9.24 -20.86 -24.63
CA PRO A 674 -9.65 -22.18 -25.11
C PRO A 674 -11.16 -22.34 -25.22
N ILE A 675 -11.95 -21.57 -24.47
CA ILE A 675 -13.42 -21.64 -24.48
C ILE A 675 -14.02 -21.42 -25.88
N VAL A 676 -13.40 -20.60 -26.73
CA VAL A 676 -13.90 -20.30 -28.08
C VAL A 676 -13.92 -21.58 -28.93
N GLN A 677 -12.84 -22.36 -28.88
CA GLN A 677 -12.74 -23.65 -29.59
C GLN A 677 -13.71 -24.69 -29.00
N LEU A 678 -13.85 -24.72 -27.68
CA LEU A 678 -14.71 -25.69 -26.98
C LEU A 678 -16.20 -25.48 -27.32
N ILE A 679 -16.65 -24.24 -27.41
CA ILE A 679 -18.04 -23.94 -27.80
C ILE A 679 -18.30 -24.41 -29.23
N GLU A 680 -17.42 -24.11 -30.19
CA GLU A 680 -17.58 -24.55 -31.58
C GLU A 680 -17.69 -26.08 -31.70
N LYS A 681 -16.93 -26.82 -30.88
CA LYS A 681 -16.98 -28.28 -30.83
C LYS A 681 -18.25 -28.82 -30.17
N LEU A 682 -18.69 -28.22 -29.05
CA LEU A 682 -19.77 -28.76 -28.22
C LEU A 682 -21.17 -28.27 -28.62
N LYS A 683 -21.28 -27.12 -29.33
CA LYS A 683 -22.57 -26.48 -29.67
C LYS A 683 -23.47 -27.31 -30.60
N VAL A 684 -22.91 -28.29 -31.31
CA VAL A 684 -23.62 -29.10 -32.32
C VAL A 684 -24.62 -30.09 -31.69
N SER A 685 -24.30 -30.62 -30.50
CA SER A 685 -25.12 -31.63 -29.82
C SER A 685 -26.09 -31.00 -28.83
N SER A 686 -27.36 -31.40 -28.87
CA SER A 686 -28.40 -30.96 -27.93
C SER A 686 -28.36 -31.67 -26.58
N SER A 687 -27.58 -32.76 -26.46
CA SER A 687 -27.32 -33.41 -25.17
C SER A 687 -26.38 -32.59 -24.30
N ASN A 688 -25.48 -31.80 -24.90
CA ASN A 688 -24.53 -30.96 -24.17
C ASN A 688 -25.22 -29.75 -23.54
N ALA A 689 -24.56 -29.17 -22.54
CA ALA A 689 -24.97 -27.89 -21.96
C ALA A 689 -23.78 -26.97 -21.67
N ILE A 690 -24.00 -25.66 -21.80
CA ILE A 690 -23.14 -24.62 -21.22
C ILE A 690 -23.84 -24.03 -19.99
N ILE A 691 -23.10 -23.90 -18.89
CA ILE A 691 -23.63 -23.36 -17.62
C ILE A 691 -22.75 -22.20 -17.18
N PHE A 692 -23.35 -21.01 -17.12
CA PHE A 692 -22.69 -19.80 -16.63
C PHE A 692 -22.90 -19.69 -15.12
N ILE A 693 -21.79 -19.63 -14.39
CA ILE A 693 -21.78 -19.50 -12.92
C ILE A 693 -21.36 -18.11 -12.44
N ASP A 694 -20.93 -17.23 -13.35
CA ASP A 694 -20.35 -15.93 -13.01
C ASP A 694 -21.34 -14.75 -13.24
N THR A 695 -21.06 -13.58 -12.68
CA THR A 695 -21.91 -12.37 -12.75
C THR A 695 -21.28 -11.19 -13.50
N GLU A 696 -20.08 -11.35 -14.06
CA GLU A 696 -19.35 -10.29 -14.76
C GLU A 696 -20.03 -9.89 -16.06
N TYR A 697 -20.42 -10.87 -16.87
CA TYR A 697 -20.98 -10.66 -18.21
C TYR A 697 -22.42 -11.15 -18.32
N SER A 698 -23.19 -10.49 -19.19
CA SER A 698 -24.48 -11.04 -19.62
C SER A 698 -24.25 -12.29 -20.49
N TYR A 699 -24.69 -13.44 -20.00
CA TYR A 699 -24.56 -14.71 -20.72
C TYR A 699 -25.27 -14.66 -22.09
N ILE A 700 -26.39 -13.93 -22.19
CA ILE A 700 -27.15 -13.75 -23.43
C ILE A 700 -26.29 -13.04 -24.47
N GLU A 701 -25.68 -11.92 -24.08
CA GLU A 701 -24.81 -11.12 -24.96
C GLU A 701 -23.53 -11.87 -25.33
N SER A 702 -23.00 -12.67 -24.40
CA SER A 702 -21.81 -13.48 -24.61
C SER A 702 -22.03 -14.57 -25.67
N LEU A 703 -23.22 -15.17 -25.72
CA LEU A 703 -23.55 -16.25 -26.65
C LEU A 703 -24.02 -15.80 -28.03
N LYS A 704 -24.35 -14.52 -28.25
CA LYS A 704 -24.88 -14.04 -29.55
C LYS A 704 -24.00 -14.41 -30.76
N PRO A 705 -22.66 -14.32 -30.72
CA PRO A 705 -21.81 -14.71 -31.85
C PRO A 705 -21.89 -16.20 -32.22
N TYR A 706 -22.32 -17.05 -31.30
CA TYR A 706 -22.34 -18.50 -31.45
C TYR A 706 -23.69 -19.05 -31.92
N GLN A 707 -24.70 -18.19 -32.12
CA GLN A 707 -26.03 -18.59 -32.56
C GLN A 707 -26.06 -18.89 -34.07
N PRO A 708 -26.83 -19.91 -34.51
CA PRO A 708 -27.65 -20.82 -33.71
C PRO A 708 -26.82 -21.95 -33.07
N MET A 709 -27.24 -22.40 -31.88
CA MET A 709 -26.64 -23.53 -31.16
C MET A 709 -27.71 -24.53 -30.70
N ASN A 710 -27.39 -25.83 -30.78
CA ASN A 710 -28.28 -26.90 -30.29
C ASN A 710 -28.06 -27.20 -28.81
N MET A 711 -26.85 -26.93 -28.31
CA MET A 711 -26.47 -27.10 -26.92
C MET A 711 -27.37 -26.30 -25.97
N LYS A 712 -27.79 -26.93 -24.85
CA LYS A 712 -28.61 -26.29 -23.81
C LYS A 712 -27.80 -25.18 -23.12
N CYS A 713 -28.46 -24.11 -22.68
CA CYS A 713 -27.80 -23.01 -21.95
C CYS A 713 -28.50 -22.75 -20.63
N PHE A 714 -27.73 -22.66 -19.54
CA PHE A 714 -28.23 -22.32 -18.21
C PHE A 714 -27.41 -21.16 -17.60
N TYR A 715 -28.09 -20.30 -16.84
CA TYR A 715 -27.47 -19.21 -16.08
C TYR A 715 -27.79 -19.40 -14.60
N LEU A 716 -26.75 -19.68 -13.81
CA LEU A 716 -26.82 -20.04 -12.40
C LEU A 716 -25.71 -19.30 -11.64
N PRO A 717 -25.85 -17.96 -11.44
CA PRO A 717 -24.78 -17.12 -10.92
C PRO A 717 -24.44 -17.43 -9.45
N ILE A 718 -23.22 -17.88 -9.18
CA ILE A 718 -22.73 -18.18 -7.82
C ILE A 718 -21.90 -16.98 -7.36
N ASP A 719 -22.56 -15.98 -6.78
CA ASP A 719 -21.92 -14.81 -6.19
C ASP A 719 -21.82 -14.96 -4.67
N THR A 720 -20.61 -15.13 -4.15
CA THR A 720 -20.37 -15.34 -2.70
C THR A 720 -20.19 -14.03 -1.94
N ARG A 721 -20.16 -12.87 -2.61
CA ARG A 721 -19.96 -11.56 -1.95
C ARG A 721 -21.14 -11.22 -1.04
N LEU A 722 -20.89 -10.33 -0.08
CA LEU A 722 -21.93 -9.84 0.83
C LEU A 722 -23.09 -9.21 0.05
N ASN A 723 -24.31 -9.67 0.35
CA ASN A 723 -25.52 -9.02 -0.12
C ASN A 723 -25.90 -7.81 0.77
N PHE A 724 -26.84 -6.99 0.31
CA PHE A 724 -27.25 -5.79 1.04
C PHE A 724 -27.82 -6.09 2.44
N ASN A 725 -28.51 -7.22 2.64
CA ASN A 725 -29.08 -7.59 3.93
C ASN A 725 -27.98 -7.96 4.96
N GLN A 726 -27.01 -8.77 4.53
CA GLN A 726 -25.84 -9.13 5.32
C GLN A 726 -25.02 -7.88 5.64
N MET A 727 -24.79 -7.01 4.66
CA MET A 727 -24.06 -5.77 4.86
C MET A 727 -24.76 -4.82 5.85
N ASN A 728 -26.07 -4.64 5.73
CA ASN A 728 -26.88 -3.86 6.68
C ASN A 728 -26.78 -4.43 8.11
N THR A 729 -26.74 -5.76 8.24
CA THR A 729 -26.55 -6.42 9.54
C THR A 729 -25.18 -6.11 10.12
N LEU A 730 -24.11 -6.22 9.31
CA LEU A 730 -22.74 -5.92 9.74
C LEU A 730 -22.56 -4.44 10.10
N LEU A 731 -23.09 -3.51 9.29
CA LEU A 731 -23.00 -2.07 9.54
C LEU A 731 -23.65 -1.67 10.87
N ASN A 732 -24.87 -2.16 11.12
CA ASN A 732 -25.66 -1.73 12.27
C ASN A 732 -25.31 -2.50 13.55
N GLN A 733 -24.91 -3.78 13.46
CA GLN A 733 -24.63 -4.58 14.64
C GLN A 733 -23.14 -4.59 15.03
N GLN A 734 -22.23 -4.64 14.05
CA GLN A 734 -20.80 -4.89 14.28
C GLN A 734 -19.92 -3.65 14.06
N PHE A 735 -20.01 -3.01 12.88
CA PHE A 735 -19.06 -1.96 12.47
C PHE A 735 -19.33 -0.61 13.15
N LYS A 736 -20.55 -0.09 13.01
CA LYS A 736 -20.98 1.24 13.52
C LYS A 736 -19.96 2.38 13.22
N PRO A 737 -19.55 2.59 11.95
CA PRO A 737 -18.59 3.64 11.59
C PRO A 737 -19.17 5.05 11.73
N LYS A 738 -18.38 6.07 12.07
CA LYS A 738 -18.91 7.45 12.17
C LYS A 738 -19.39 7.98 10.82
N HIS A 739 -18.61 7.75 9.77
CA HIS A 739 -18.95 8.09 8.40
C HIS A 739 -18.85 6.84 7.51
N LEU A 740 -19.94 6.54 6.81
CA LEU A 740 -20.04 5.45 5.85
C LEU A 740 -19.97 6.02 4.43
N ILE A 741 -19.02 5.55 3.62
CA ILE A 741 -18.85 5.95 2.23
C ILE A 741 -19.32 4.81 1.31
N ILE A 742 -20.28 5.08 0.44
CA ILE A 742 -20.88 4.09 -0.47
C ILE A 742 -21.19 4.72 -1.83
N SER A 743 -21.29 3.89 -2.88
CA SER A 743 -21.75 4.36 -4.19
C SER A 743 -23.18 4.88 -4.12
N GLN A 744 -23.49 5.89 -4.94
CA GLN A 744 -24.86 6.38 -5.11
C GLN A 744 -25.86 5.28 -5.51
N GLN A 745 -25.39 4.26 -6.24
CA GLN A 745 -26.19 3.11 -6.65
C GLN A 745 -26.65 2.24 -5.46
N TYR A 746 -25.99 2.32 -4.31
CA TYR A 746 -26.30 1.53 -3.12
C TYR A 746 -27.18 2.25 -2.10
N ILE A 747 -27.42 3.57 -2.24
CA ILE A 747 -28.14 4.39 -1.25
C ILE A 747 -29.53 3.83 -0.92
N GLN A 748 -30.24 3.29 -1.92
CA GLN A 748 -31.60 2.77 -1.71
C GLN A 748 -31.63 1.44 -0.94
N SER A 749 -30.56 0.64 -1.06
CA SER A 749 -30.48 -0.71 -0.52
C SER A 749 -29.80 -0.77 0.85
N ILE A 750 -28.84 0.12 1.10
CA ILE A 750 -28.10 0.19 2.36
C ILE A 750 -28.84 1.09 3.35
N ARG A 751 -29.15 0.56 4.53
CA ARG A 751 -29.80 1.27 5.63
C ARG A 751 -28.84 1.38 6.80
N TYR A 752 -28.51 2.62 7.18
CA TYR A 752 -27.54 2.89 8.23
C TYR A 752 -28.04 3.97 9.19
N ASP A 753 -28.15 3.62 10.48
CA ASP A 753 -28.83 4.45 11.49
C ASP A 753 -27.86 5.12 12.49
N HIS A 754 -26.57 4.77 12.47
CA HIS A 754 -25.63 5.15 13.54
C HIS A 754 -24.65 6.28 13.20
N GLY A 755 -24.64 6.75 11.94
CA GLY A 755 -23.69 7.77 11.50
C GLY A 755 -24.05 8.38 10.16
N GLN A 756 -23.16 9.22 9.63
CA GLN A 756 -23.42 9.94 8.39
C GLN A 756 -23.09 9.07 7.16
N ILE A 757 -23.99 9.03 6.19
CA ILE A 757 -23.74 8.43 4.88
C ILE A 757 -23.18 9.50 3.94
N ILE A 758 -22.11 9.17 3.24
CA ILE A 758 -21.49 9.96 2.18
C ILE A 758 -21.56 9.13 0.90
N SER A 759 -22.30 9.60 -0.10
CA SER A 759 -22.36 8.96 -1.41
C SER A 759 -21.28 9.51 -2.34
N TYR A 760 -20.89 8.71 -3.34
CA TYR A 760 -20.03 9.15 -4.44
C TYR A 760 -20.55 8.67 -5.80
N GLU A 761 -20.19 9.43 -6.83
CA GLU A 761 -20.28 9.13 -8.25
C GLU A 761 -18.88 9.12 -8.88
N LYS A 762 -18.81 8.81 -10.18
CA LYS A 762 -17.55 8.83 -10.94
C LYS A 762 -16.94 10.24 -10.95
N TYR A 763 -15.63 10.33 -10.71
CA TYR A 763 -14.85 11.58 -10.66
C TYR A 763 -15.17 12.53 -9.52
N ASP A 764 -15.97 12.10 -8.54
CA ASP A 764 -16.16 12.87 -7.31
C ASP A 764 -14.86 12.99 -6.52
N ASN A 765 -14.64 14.17 -5.95
CA ASN A 765 -13.54 14.47 -5.04
C ASN A 765 -14.08 14.78 -3.65
N LEU A 766 -14.29 13.73 -2.85
CA LEU A 766 -14.89 13.84 -1.53
C LEU A 766 -13.88 14.39 -0.53
N LYS A 767 -14.24 15.50 0.13
CA LYS A 767 -13.44 16.08 1.21
C LYS A 767 -13.84 15.47 2.55
N LEU A 768 -12.93 14.70 3.15
CA LEU A 768 -13.14 14.00 4.41
C LEU A 768 -12.57 14.87 5.55
N VAL A 769 -13.45 15.34 6.43
CA VAL A 769 -13.12 16.30 7.50
C VAL A 769 -12.48 15.60 8.68
N VAL A 770 -11.27 16.04 9.03
CA VAL A 770 -10.57 15.54 10.21
C VAL A 770 -11.04 16.33 11.45
N GLU A 771 -11.98 15.76 12.22
CA GLU A 771 -12.52 16.42 13.42
C GLU A 771 -11.70 16.20 14.70
N LYS A 772 -10.59 15.44 14.65
CA LYS A 772 -9.80 15.14 15.85
C LYS A 772 -8.97 16.34 16.27
N LYS A 773 -9.06 16.69 17.57
CA LYS A 773 -8.30 17.79 18.17
C LYS A 773 -6.80 17.49 18.09
N LEU A 774 -6.04 18.47 17.60
CA LEU A 774 -4.57 18.44 17.64
C LEU A 774 -4.13 18.46 19.10
N ASN A 775 -3.57 17.35 19.58
CA ASN A 775 -2.91 17.32 20.87
C ASN A 775 -1.45 17.69 20.64
N ILE A 776 -1.06 18.86 21.13
CA ILE A 776 0.35 19.25 21.16
C ILE A 776 0.97 18.53 22.35
N ASN A 777 1.68 17.43 22.09
CA ASN A 777 2.51 16.78 23.08
C ASN A 777 3.86 17.52 23.15
N GLY A 778 4.10 18.21 24.26
CA GLY A 778 5.38 18.86 24.55
C GLY A 778 5.46 19.31 26.00
N GLN A 779 6.69 19.54 26.48
CA GLN A 779 6.92 20.09 27.81
C GLN A 779 6.71 21.61 27.76
N LEU A 780 5.69 22.10 28.45
CA LEU A 780 5.39 23.53 28.54
C LEU A 780 6.12 24.12 29.75
N ASN A 781 7.17 24.89 29.50
CA ASN A 781 7.86 25.65 30.53
C ASN A 781 7.32 27.08 30.52
N ILE A 782 6.72 27.47 31.63
CA ILE A 782 6.16 28.81 31.83
C ILE A 782 7.10 29.53 32.80
N ASP A 783 7.97 30.40 32.29
CA ASP A 783 8.88 31.20 33.11
C ASP A 783 8.26 32.58 33.46
N LEU A 784 6.95 32.56 33.70
CA LEU A 784 6.13 33.73 33.99
C LEU A 784 5.38 33.53 35.30
N LYS A 785 5.24 34.60 36.10
CA LYS A 785 4.35 34.57 37.27
C LYS A 785 2.89 34.63 36.81
N PRO A 786 2.12 33.53 36.93
CA PRO A 786 0.74 33.49 36.47
C PRO A 786 -0.15 34.45 37.26
N LYS A 787 -0.92 35.32 36.58
CA LYS A 787 -1.92 36.18 37.23
C LYS A 787 -3.24 35.39 37.33
N LEU A 788 -3.60 34.99 38.54
CA LEU A 788 -4.85 34.27 38.82
C LEU A 788 -6.06 35.16 38.51
N LEU A 789 -6.98 34.66 37.69
CA LEU A 789 -8.25 35.33 37.43
C LEU A 789 -9.23 35.03 38.59
N PRO A 790 -9.91 36.04 39.15
CA PRO A 790 -10.94 35.80 40.15
C PRO A 790 -12.15 35.07 39.51
N GLN A 791 -12.49 33.90 40.03
CA GLN A 791 -13.58 33.06 39.51
C GLN A 791 -14.96 33.41 40.09
N PRO A 792 -16.05 33.19 39.35
CA PRO A 792 -17.36 32.94 39.93
C PRO A 792 -17.39 31.54 40.58
N SER A 793 -18.06 31.46 41.72
CA SER A 793 -17.88 30.51 42.82
C SER A 793 -18.34 29.06 42.59
N ASN A 794 -18.10 28.41 41.43
CA ASN A 794 -18.56 27.03 41.25
C ASN A 794 -17.71 26.05 40.41
N ASN A 795 -16.46 26.36 40.03
CA ASN A 795 -15.60 25.40 39.30
C ASN A 795 -14.27 25.11 40.03
N LYS A 796 -13.95 23.83 40.24
CA LYS A 796 -12.71 23.33 40.89
C LYS A 796 -11.42 23.49 40.05
N ILE A 797 -11.45 24.26 38.98
CA ILE A 797 -10.33 24.39 38.02
C ILE A 797 -9.88 25.85 38.02
N ALA A 798 -8.69 26.15 38.54
CA ALA A 798 -8.15 27.52 38.52
C ALA A 798 -7.76 27.91 37.09
N ILE A 799 -8.28 29.04 36.60
CA ILE A 799 -7.95 29.57 35.27
C ILE A 799 -6.95 30.71 35.45
N VAL A 800 -5.84 30.60 34.73
CA VAL A 800 -4.75 31.58 34.71
C VAL A 800 -4.60 32.09 33.28
N SER A 801 -4.48 33.40 33.13
CA SER A 801 -4.04 34.00 31.86
C SER A 801 -2.51 34.13 31.87
N VAL A 802 -1.87 33.64 30.81
CA VAL A 802 -0.43 33.75 30.56
C VAL A 802 -0.24 34.42 29.21
N ASN A 803 0.35 35.62 29.21
CA ASN A 803 0.72 36.34 27.99
C ASN A 803 2.25 36.41 27.92
N GLY A 804 2.84 35.90 26.85
CA GLY A 804 4.29 35.89 26.64
C GLY A 804 4.66 35.48 25.21
N HIS A 805 5.93 35.58 24.89
CA HIS A 805 6.48 35.12 23.62
C HIS A 805 6.67 33.60 23.67
N LEU A 806 6.07 32.86 22.74
CA LEU A 806 6.19 31.42 22.66
C LEU A 806 7.35 31.06 21.73
N ASP A 807 8.46 30.59 22.30
CA ASP A 807 9.56 29.99 21.55
C ASP A 807 9.43 28.46 21.56
N MET A 808 9.69 27.82 20.43
CA MET A 808 9.63 26.37 20.27
C MET A 808 11.01 25.86 19.84
N LYS A 809 11.64 25.07 20.71
CA LYS A 809 12.88 24.34 20.40
C LYS A 809 12.73 22.89 20.84
N ASP A 810 12.92 21.96 19.91
CA ASP A 810 12.93 20.51 20.16
C ASP A 810 11.75 19.99 21.04
N HIS A 811 10.52 20.41 20.71
CA HIS A 811 9.29 20.04 21.43
C HIS A 811 9.17 20.55 22.88
N VAL A 812 10.06 21.45 23.30
CA VAL A 812 9.93 22.25 24.51
C VAL A 812 9.35 23.60 24.13
N TYR A 813 8.19 23.90 24.71
CA TYR A 813 7.48 25.16 24.52
C TYR A 813 7.85 26.08 25.68
N ASN A 814 8.66 27.10 25.40
CA ASN A 814 9.04 28.10 26.39
C ASN A 814 8.19 29.35 26.19
N ILE A 815 7.46 29.75 27.22
CA ILE A 815 6.76 31.04 27.24
C ILE A 815 7.64 32.04 28.02
N GLU A 816 8.26 32.96 27.30
CA GLU A 816 9.15 33.99 27.83
C GLU A 816 8.42 35.33 27.98
N GLN A 817 8.91 36.19 28.88
CA GLN A 817 8.38 37.53 29.08
C GLN A 817 8.66 38.40 27.86
N THR A 818 7.64 39.02 27.30
CA THR A 818 7.82 40.05 26.27
C THR A 818 8.58 41.22 26.87
N ASN A 819 9.85 41.40 26.48
CA ASN A 819 10.62 42.61 26.76
C ASN A 819 9.94 43.77 26.04
N SER A 820 9.18 44.56 26.78
CA SER A 820 8.53 45.78 26.29
C SER A 820 9.58 46.89 26.17
N ASP A 821 10.16 47.06 24.98
CA ASP A 821 10.91 48.29 24.60
C ASP A 821 10.66 48.70 23.14
N THR A 822 9.55 48.28 22.52
CA THR A 822 9.10 48.82 21.23
C THR A 822 7.70 49.42 21.36
N ASP A 823 7.68 50.75 21.45
CA ASP A 823 6.57 51.62 21.84
C ASP A 823 5.49 51.84 20.75
N GLU A 824 5.35 50.96 19.75
CA GLU A 824 4.54 51.27 18.54
C GLU A 824 3.20 50.52 18.40
N ASN A 825 2.78 49.66 19.34
CA ASN A 825 1.49 48.97 19.23
C ASN A 825 0.74 48.85 20.57
N LYS A 826 0.35 49.96 21.18
CA LYS A 826 -0.74 49.96 22.17
C LYS A 826 -2.07 49.78 21.44
N LYS A 827 -2.45 48.53 21.16
CA LYS A 827 -3.84 48.18 20.84
C LYS A 827 -4.71 48.46 22.07
N ASP A 828 -5.93 48.95 21.83
CA ASP A 828 -6.92 49.27 22.85
C ASP A 828 -7.21 48.07 23.75
N MET A 829 -6.57 48.01 24.94
CA MET A 829 -6.87 46.99 25.94
C MET A 829 -8.24 47.27 26.55
N ILE A 830 -9.09 46.24 26.62
CA ILE A 830 -10.43 46.35 27.21
C ILE A 830 -10.33 46.02 28.69
N THR A 831 -10.84 46.90 29.56
CA THR A 831 -10.86 46.65 31.01
C THR A 831 -12.14 45.92 31.41
N TYR A 832 -12.04 44.93 32.31
CA TYR A 832 -13.17 44.16 32.83
C TYR A 832 -13.06 43.90 34.34
N GLY A 833 -14.20 43.77 35.01
CA GLY A 833 -14.27 43.49 36.44
C GLY A 833 -14.81 44.66 37.26
N ARG A 834 -15.38 44.34 38.43
CA ARG A 834 -16.00 45.32 39.33
C ARG A 834 -14.96 45.92 40.27
N VAL A 835 -14.89 47.25 40.32
CA VAL A 835 -13.97 47.96 41.21
C VAL A 835 -14.39 47.77 42.67
N ASN A 836 -13.54 47.10 43.47
CA ASN A 836 -13.74 47.00 44.91
C ASN A 836 -13.32 48.31 45.58
N ILE A 837 -14.29 48.99 46.22
CA ILE A 837 -14.10 50.32 46.80
C ILE A 837 -13.02 50.33 47.90
N GLU A 838 -12.95 49.29 48.74
CA GLU A 838 -11.96 49.22 49.82
C GLU A 838 -10.54 49.10 49.28
N LYS A 839 -10.35 48.26 48.25
CA LYS A 839 -9.05 48.12 47.58
C LYS A 839 -8.66 49.37 46.81
N LEU A 840 -9.62 50.01 46.13
CA LEU A 840 -9.41 51.28 45.43
C LEU A 840 -8.96 52.39 46.39
N LEU A 841 -9.58 52.50 47.57
CA LEU A 841 -9.18 53.50 48.58
C LEU A 841 -7.75 53.26 49.10
N ILE A 842 -7.32 52.00 49.18
CA ILE A 842 -5.94 51.65 49.55
C ILE A 842 -4.97 52.03 48.43
N SER A 843 -5.27 51.69 47.16
CA SER A 843 -4.42 52.06 46.01
C SER A 843 -4.33 53.58 45.83
N LEU A 844 -5.42 54.33 46.01
CA LEU A 844 -5.41 55.79 45.94
C LEU A 844 -4.55 56.44 47.04
N LYS A 845 -4.56 55.88 48.26
CA LYS A 845 -3.66 56.33 49.33
C LYS A 845 -2.19 56.01 49.01
N LYS A 846 -1.91 54.84 48.42
CA LYS A 846 -0.57 54.45 47.98
C LYS A 846 -0.02 55.36 46.87
N SER A 847 -0.86 55.84 45.96
CA SER A 847 -0.46 56.79 44.91
C SER A 847 -0.28 58.23 45.41
N GLY A 848 -0.38 58.46 46.74
CA GLY A 848 -0.10 59.72 47.41
C GLY A 848 -1.32 60.66 47.52
N LEU A 849 -2.54 60.17 47.28
CA LEU A 849 -3.78 60.94 47.44
C LEU A 849 -4.35 60.72 48.85
N PHE A 850 -4.07 61.64 49.77
CA PHE A 850 -4.53 61.60 51.17
C PHE A 850 -5.69 62.58 51.43
N GLY A 851 -6.64 62.22 52.30
CA GLY A 851 -7.81 63.08 52.59
C GLY A 851 -9.03 62.83 51.69
N LEU A 852 -9.26 61.58 51.29
CA LEU A 852 -10.40 61.19 50.46
C LEU A 852 -11.72 61.21 51.25
N GLU A 853 -12.70 61.98 50.79
CA GLU A 853 -14.07 61.95 51.32
C GLU A 853 -14.92 60.92 50.56
N VAL A 854 -15.49 59.95 51.28
CA VAL A 854 -16.35 58.91 50.68
C VAL A 854 -17.81 59.17 51.05
N LYS A 855 -18.66 59.38 50.06
CA LYS A 855 -20.12 59.57 50.22
C LYS A 855 -20.88 58.47 49.49
N LYS A 856 -21.83 57.82 50.18
CA LYS A 856 -22.77 56.87 49.57
C LYS A 856 -23.90 57.65 48.89
N ILE A 857 -24.25 57.25 47.67
CA ILE A 857 -25.29 57.87 46.85
C ILE A 857 -26.33 56.81 46.48
N ARG A 858 -27.58 57.24 46.30
CA ARG A 858 -28.66 56.42 45.74
C ARG A 858 -28.77 56.76 44.26
N ASP A 859 -28.63 55.79 43.37
CA ASP A 859 -28.88 56.00 41.96
C ASP A 859 -30.39 56.12 41.69
N HIS A 860 -30.80 57.18 40.99
CA HIS A 860 -32.11 57.29 40.34
C HIS A 860 -31.88 57.33 38.84
N HIS A 861 -31.71 56.17 38.21
CA HIS A 861 -31.65 56.13 36.75
C HIS A 861 -33.05 55.87 36.18
N ARG A 862 -33.63 56.94 35.63
CA ARG A 862 -34.79 56.96 34.74
C ARG A 862 -34.35 56.36 33.41
N THR A 863 -34.86 55.18 33.06
CA THR A 863 -34.70 54.57 31.74
C THR A 863 -35.63 55.30 30.75
N VAL A 864 -35.05 55.84 29.68
CA VAL A 864 -35.78 56.26 28.47
C VAL A 864 -35.22 55.41 27.35
N TYR A 865 -36.02 54.47 26.84
CA TYR A 865 -36.08 54.12 25.42
C TYR A 865 -37.49 53.61 25.12
N ASN A 866 -38.02 54.13 24.02
CA ASN A 866 -39.32 53.85 23.43
C ASN A 866 -39.44 52.40 22.99
N GLU A 867 -40.59 51.79 23.19
CA GLU A 867 -41.19 50.89 22.22
C GLU A 867 -42.71 50.95 22.36
N GLU A 868 -43.36 50.96 21.20
CA GLU A 868 -44.74 51.29 20.93
C GLU A 868 -45.71 50.16 21.36
N GLU A 869 -46.92 50.60 21.73
CA GLU A 869 -48.22 49.93 21.74
C GLU A 869 -48.33 48.39 21.69
N ASN A 870 -48.91 47.84 22.78
CA ASN A 870 -50.04 46.88 22.87
C ASN A 870 -50.03 45.62 21.97
N GLY A 871 -50.29 44.39 22.43
CA GLY A 871 -50.82 43.75 23.65
C GLY A 871 -50.78 42.23 23.33
N ASP A 872 -50.90 41.26 24.21
CA ASP A 872 -51.65 41.15 25.46
C ASP A 872 -51.16 39.89 26.23
N ASP A 873 -51.53 39.90 27.51
CA ASP A 873 -51.83 38.75 28.38
C ASP A 873 -50.71 37.97 29.12
N ASP A 874 -50.60 38.38 30.39
CA ASP A 874 -50.93 37.59 31.58
C ASP A 874 -49.89 36.68 32.30
N VAL A 875 -49.68 37.10 33.56
CA VAL A 875 -49.64 36.31 34.81
C VAL A 875 -48.32 35.68 35.28
N SER A 876 -47.87 36.24 36.42
CA SER A 876 -47.16 35.65 37.57
C SER A 876 -45.69 35.25 37.44
N HIS A 877 -44.85 35.86 38.29
CA HIS A 877 -44.08 35.12 39.31
C HIS A 877 -43.41 36.07 40.34
N GLN A 878 -43.66 35.75 41.61
CA GLN A 878 -42.73 35.69 42.76
C GLN A 878 -41.80 36.88 43.05
N GLY A 879 -41.90 37.35 44.31
CA GLY A 879 -40.92 38.24 44.90
C GLY A 879 -39.57 37.55 45.11
N GLU A 880 -38.52 38.29 44.77
CA GLU A 880 -37.19 38.20 45.36
C GLU A 880 -36.66 39.61 45.59
N ASP A 881 -36.00 39.80 46.72
CA ASP A 881 -35.49 41.06 47.25
C ASP A 881 -34.66 41.87 46.25
N ILE A 882 -35.15 43.07 45.91
CA ILE A 882 -34.40 44.08 45.17
C ILE A 882 -33.26 44.58 46.09
N GLN A 883 -32.06 44.02 45.94
CA GLN A 883 -30.85 44.55 46.53
C GLN A 883 -30.64 46.00 46.07
N GLN A 884 -30.83 46.94 47.00
CA GLN A 884 -30.52 48.37 46.86
C GLN A 884 -29.09 48.55 46.31
N GLN A 885 -28.96 48.96 45.05
CA GLN A 885 -27.67 49.27 44.43
C GLN A 885 -27.06 50.53 45.06
N LYS A 886 -25.94 50.36 45.77
CA LYS A 886 -25.18 51.43 46.43
C LYS A 886 -24.15 52.00 45.44
N SER A 887 -24.33 53.23 44.95
CA SER A 887 -23.27 53.98 44.27
C SER A 887 -22.42 54.73 45.29
N VAL A 888 -21.13 54.87 45.03
CA VAL A 888 -20.18 55.53 45.96
C VAL A 888 -19.40 56.62 45.23
N MET A 889 -19.41 57.82 45.80
CA MET A 889 -18.64 58.96 45.33
C MET A 889 -17.44 59.19 46.24
N ILE A 890 -16.26 59.24 45.65
CA ILE A 890 -15.00 59.56 46.32
C ILE A 890 -14.57 60.94 45.84
N LYS A 891 -14.40 61.89 46.75
CA LYS A 891 -13.89 63.24 46.45
C LYS A 891 -12.49 63.44 47.03
N TYR A 892 -11.63 64.09 46.26
CA TYR A 892 -10.29 64.51 46.68
C TYR A 892 -10.16 66.02 46.53
N ASN A 893 -10.10 66.75 47.66
CA ASN A 893 -9.80 68.19 47.76
C ASN A 893 -10.46 69.10 46.70
N ASN A 894 -11.69 68.80 46.27
CA ASN A 894 -12.40 69.43 45.13
C ASN A 894 -11.69 69.39 43.76
N LEU A 895 -10.55 68.72 43.65
CA LEU A 895 -9.76 68.57 42.42
C LEU A 895 -10.15 67.35 41.59
N ALA A 896 -10.63 66.29 42.26
CA ALA A 896 -11.10 65.08 41.61
C ALA A 896 -12.33 64.47 42.29
N LYS A 897 -13.20 63.85 41.50
CA LYS A 897 -14.42 63.16 41.89
C LYS A 897 -14.54 61.85 41.11
N ILE A 898 -14.58 60.73 41.83
CA ILE A 898 -14.75 59.39 41.27
C ILE A 898 -16.14 58.89 41.68
N ILE A 899 -16.97 58.48 40.73
CA ILE A 899 -18.28 57.86 40.97
C ILE A 899 -18.18 56.40 40.53
N VAL A 900 -18.36 55.48 41.47
CA VAL A 900 -18.38 54.04 41.21
C VAL A 900 -19.83 53.55 41.34
N THR A 901 -20.43 53.13 40.23
CA THR A 901 -21.74 52.45 40.17
C THR A 901 -21.52 50.94 40.03
N TYR A 902 -22.61 50.17 39.87
CA TYR A 902 -22.53 48.71 39.71
C TYR A 902 -21.77 48.30 38.43
N ASP A 903 -21.94 49.05 37.34
CA ASP A 903 -21.46 48.73 35.99
C ASP A 903 -20.49 49.78 35.42
N ARG A 904 -20.35 50.96 36.03
CA ARG A 904 -19.55 52.08 35.50
C ARG A 904 -18.72 52.76 36.58
N THR A 905 -17.52 53.19 36.21
CA THR A 905 -16.69 54.09 37.02
C THR A 905 -16.42 55.36 36.23
N GLN A 906 -16.90 56.50 36.74
CA GLN A 906 -16.71 57.80 36.12
C GLN A 906 -15.73 58.62 36.95
N VAL A 907 -14.72 59.18 36.30
CA VAL A 907 -13.70 60.04 36.94
C VAL A 907 -13.83 61.45 36.35
N TYR A 908 -14.00 62.42 37.23
CA TYR A 908 -13.94 63.84 36.90
C TYR A 908 -12.72 64.41 37.61
N CYS A 909 -11.71 64.85 36.86
CA CYS A 909 -10.49 65.41 37.40
C CYS A 909 -10.10 66.65 36.60
N ASN A 910 -9.69 67.71 37.30
CA ASN A 910 -9.28 68.97 36.66
C ASN A 910 -7.75 69.10 36.51
N ASP A 911 -6.98 68.15 37.05
CA ASP A 911 -5.52 68.12 37.06
C ASP A 911 -5.01 66.81 36.42
N GLN A 912 -4.20 66.94 35.38
CA GLN A 912 -3.68 65.82 34.58
C GLN A 912 -2.75 64.88 35.38
N LEU A 913 -2.03 65.42 36.37
CA LEU A 913 -1.10 64.66 37.19
C LEU A 913 -1.86 63.80 38.22
N ILE A 914 -2.98 64.33 38.72
CA ILE A 914 -3.90 63.60 39.60
C ILE A 914 -4.71 62.56 38.80
N GLU A 915 -5.14 62.90 37.59
CA GLU A 915 -5.85 61.99 36.69
C GLU A 915 -5.02 60.74 36.39
N THR A 916 -3.73 60.92 36.10
CA THR A 916 -2.81 59.81 35.82
C THR A 916 -2.69 58.87 37.04
N LYS A 917 -2.55 59.43 38.24
CA LYS A 917 -2.50 58.65 39.50
C LYS A 917 -3.81 57.92 39.82
N ILE A 918 -4.95 58.51 39.49
CA ILE A 918 -6.26 57.87 39.65
C ILE A 918 -6.43 56.74 38.63
N LYS A 919 -6.01 56.95 37.39
CA LYS A 919 -6.07 55.94 36.32
C LYS A 919 -5.25 54.71 36.67
N GLU A 920 -4.01 54.89 37.13
CA GLU A 920 -3.16 53.79 37.58
C GLU A 920 -3.78 53.03 38.76
N ALA A 921 -4.31 53.75 39.76
CA ALA A 921 -4.97 53.12 40.90
C ALA A 921 -6.24 52.34 40.52
N ILE A 922 -6.98 52.76 39.49
CA ILE A 922 -8.14 52.01 38.98
C ILE A 922 -7.67 50.76 38.22
N LEU A 923 -6.67 50.88 37.35
CA LEU A 923 -6.14 49.77 36.54
C LEU A 923 -5.50 48.66 37.40
N GLU A 924 -4.94 48.98 38.57
CA GLU A 924 -4.51 47.96 39.54
C GLU A 924 -5.66 47.09 40.07
N ASN A 925 -6.88 47.62 40.05
CA ASN A 925 -8.07 47.03 40.68
C ASN A 925 -9.04 46.39 39.68
N VAL A 926 -8.76 46.43 38.38
CA VAL A 926 -9.55 45.79 37.32
C VAL A 926 -8.69 44.88 36.45
N GLY A 927 -9.31 43.89 35.80
CA GLY A 927 -8.64 43.08 34.78
C GLY A 927 -8.49 43.86 33.47
N THR A 928 -7.42 43.58 32.73
CA THR A 928 -7.20 44.07 31.36
C THR A 928 -7.14 42.87 30.41
N LEU A 929 -7.77 43.01 29.25
CA LEU A 929 -7.88 41.99 28.19
C LEU A 929 -7.31 42.54 26.88
#